data_AF-A0A7W2MPQ0-F1
#
_entry.id   AF-A0A7W2MPQ0-F1
#
_cell.length_a   1.000
_cell.length_b   1.000
_cell.length_c   1.000
_cell.angle_alpha   90.00
_cell.angle_beta   90.00
_cell.angle_gamma   90.00
#
_symmetry.space_group_name_H-M   'P 1'
#
loop_
_entity.id
_entity.type
_entity.pdbx_description
1 polymer ?
#
loop_
_entity_poly.entity_id
_entity_poly.type
_entity_poly.pdbx_seq_one_letter_code
_entity_poly.pdbx_strand_id
1 'polypeptide(L)'
;MKAIDIKLWRELWAMRMQALAIIMVIVGGVSIFIMSLSTLDSLFETRENYYRNHHFADVFASLKRAPLSLVKRIQEIPGVDKVETRVLAYVNLDVEDFKDPVSGHLLSLNANSAGLLNQIYLRKGRLLEAGRDNEVLLSEEFARAHDLQPGDKLAATINGRRKVLNVVGHVLSPEYIYQIAPGAMFPDYYRYGVLWMARKPLASAYDMDGAFNDVTLTLSKEGNEQDVIDWLDELLKPYGGIGAYARKDQLSNRFLTEELKQQKTIATIFPMIFLGVAAFLLNVVASRLISLQREQIAGLKAFGYSNFAVGLHYTKLILMITAIGVIAGIGFGIWMGKGMSNIYMTFYSLPFMIYVLKAEVIIAAVLISMGVAMVGTLYAVSSAASLPPAQAMRPEPPAMYHTTLIEKLGLQRWFSQPTRMIFRHIERRPLKSLMTILGISMACGTMMVGGFQEGAIKHMVEVQFGMSQRSDLTAIFTEPTSQRSLYSLQSLRGVEHVEGFRVVTAKLRFEHRSYRTSVQGIAPDGSLMRLLDTRLKVINLPPEGIILTDYLAEILHIKVGDMLTIEVLEGDRPVMQVPVVGLAKEYLGLNGYMQLNSLNRLLNEGHVISAAWLKVDRLHQADVYAELKGAPRIAGVVEQESAIKSFYETMDETILFFTYITTLLGGSIAFGVVYNSMRIALSERNRELASLRVLGFHRSEVAYILLGEMAVLTLIAIPLGMMIGYGLCAFLAFQFDSDLYRIPLVLGLKVYAFAALVVIGSSVISALMIWRNLAHLDMVAVLKTKE
;
A
#
# COMPACT_ATOMS: atom_id res chain seq x y z
N MET A 1 -15.78 48.33 3.46
CA MET A 1 -15.72 47.24 4.47
C MET A 1 -16.56 47.65 5.68
N LYS A 2 -17.46 46.79 6.18
CA LYS A 2 -18.26 47.12 7.37
C LYS A 2 -17.38 46.99 8.63
N ALA A 3 -17.70 47.68 9.72
CA ALA A 3 -16.91 47.63 10.97
C ALA A 3 -16.71 46.20 11.51
N ILE A 4 -17.69 45.32 11.27
CA ILE A 4 -17.66 43.90 11.66
C ILE A 4 -16.60 43.09 10.89
N ASP A 5 -16.27 43.49 9.66
CA ASP A 5 -15.23 42.82 8.85
C ASP A 5 -13.82 43.24 9.28
N ILE A 6 -13.65 44.48 9.76
CA ILE A 6 -12.37 44.98 10.33
C ILE A 6 -12.09 44.27 11.67
N LYS A 7 -13.13 44.06 12.49
CA LYS A 7 -13.03 43.27 13.74
C LYS A 7 -12.53 41.85 13.46
N LEU A 8 -13.07 41.20 12.43
CA LEU A 8 -12.72 39.84 12.04
C LEU A 8 -11.22 39.68 11.73
N TRP A 9 -10.64 40.61 10.97
CA TRP A 9 -9.19 40.59 10.68
C TRP A 9 -8.32 40.78 11.92
N ARG A 10 -8.70 41.72 12.80
CA ARG A 10 -7.99 41.93 14.07
C ARG A 10 -8.03 40.71 14.96
N GLU A 11 -9.16 40.01 15.02
CA GLU A 11 -9.32 38.79 15.80
C GLU A 11 -8.47 37.65 15.27
N LEU A 12 -8.49 37.41 13.95
CA LEU A 12 -7.63 36.40 13.34
C LEU A 12 -6.15 36.64 13.68
N TRP A 13 -5.70 37.90 13.57
CA TRP A 13 -4.31 38.26 13.86
C TRP A 13 -3.94 38.06 15.34
N ALA A 14 -4.87 38.37 16.25
CA ALA A 14 -4.67 38.14 17.68
C ALA A 14 -4.54 36.65 18.03
N MET A 15 -5.22 35.76 17.29
CA MET A 15 -5.17 34.31 17.48
C MET A 15 -4.27 33.57 16.49
N ARG A 16 -3.37 34.26 15.79
CA ARG A 16 -2.58 33.73 14.66
C ARG A 16 -1.94 32.36 14.90
N MET A 17 -1.40 32.10 16.09
CA MET A 17 -0.77 30.81 16.39
C MET A 17 -1.77 29.68 16.57
N GLN A 18 -2.95 29.96 17.14
CA GLN A 18 -4.04 28.98 17.26
C GLN A 18 -4.65 28.70 15.89
N ALA A 19 -4.86 29.76 15.10
CA ALA A 19 -5.32 29.63 13.72
C ALA A 19 -4.32 28.82 12.89
N LEU A 20 -3.01 29.08 13.00
CA LEU A 20 -1.97 28.33 12.30
C LEU A 20 -1.94 26.85 12.69
N ALA A 21 -2.09 26.53 13.98
CA ALA A 21 -2.21 25.15 14.44
C ALA A 21 -3.42 24.42 13.83
N ILE A 22 -4.58 25.08 13.72
CA ILE A 22 -5.76 24.52 13.06
C ILE A 22 -5.54 24.37 11.55
N ILE A 23 -4.98 25.41 10.92
CA ILE A 23 -4.65 25.43 9.48
C ILE A 23 -3.74 24.25 9.14
N MET A 24 -2.71 23.95 9.93
CA MET A 24 -1.83 22.80 9.67
C MET A 24 -2.56 21.46 9.66
N VAL A 25 -3.53 21.27 10.55
CA VAL A 25 -4.36 20.04 10.57
C VAL A 25 -5.26 19.96 9.34
N ILE A 26 -5.90 21.08 8.96
CA ILE A 26 -6.72 21.15 7.74
C ILE A 26 -5.86 20.90 6.49
N VAL A 27 -4.67 21.52 6.43
CA VAL A 27 -3.70 21.31 5.35
C VAL A 27 -3.37 19.82 5.25
N GLY A 28 -3.07 19.13 6.35
CA GLY A 28 -2.77 17.70 6.32
C GLY A 28 -3.91 16.85 5.74
N GLY A 29 -5.14 17.08 6.20
CA GLY A 29 -6.32 16.33 5.72
C GLY A 29 -6.63 16.58 4.24
N VAL A 30 -6.63 17.85 3.83
CA VAL A 30 -6.89 18.24 2.43
C VAL A 30 -5.74 17.78 1.52
N SER A 31 -4.50 17.86 1.99
CA SER A 31 -3.34 17.44 1.17
C SER A 31 -3.36 15.95 0.90
N ILE A 32 -3.66 15.11 1.90
CA ILE A 32 -3.79 13.66 1.69
C ILE A 32 -4.98 13.36 0.77
N PHE A 33 -6.12 14.03 0.95
CA PHE A 33 -7.29 13.84 0.10
C PHE A 33 -6.98 14.17 -1.36
N ILE A 34 -6.38 15.34 -1.62
CA ILE A 34 -5.99 15.78 -2.95
C ILE A 34 -4.91 14.88 -3.55
N MET A 35 -3.86 14.56 -2.78
CA MET A 35 -2.78 13.67 -3.22
C MET A 35 -3.34 12.29 -3.62
N SER A 36 -4.09 11.65 -2.73
CA SER A 36 -4.52 10.27 -2.95
C SER A 36 -5.52 10.16 -4.10
N LEU A 37 -6.49 11.08 -4.20
CA LEU A 37 -7.44 11.07 -5.32
C LEU A 37 -6.81 11.52 -6.65
N SER A 38 -5.93 12.53 -6.65
CA SER A 38 -5.27 12.96 -7.89
C SER A 38 -4.31 11.89 -8.39
N THR A 39 -3.55 11.22 -7.51
CA THR A 39 -2.69 10.11 -7.89
C THR A 39 -3.52 8.91 -8.36
N LEU A 40 -4.64 8.58 -7.71
CA LEU A 40 -5.56 7.53 -8.17
C LEU A 40 -6.11 7.84 -9.56
N ASP A 41 -6.65 9.03 -9.78
CA ASP A 41 -7.17 9.46 -11.08
C ASP A 41 -6.06 9.46 -12.14
N SER A 42 -4.87 9.95 -11.79
CA SER A 42 -3.73 10.02 -12.70
C SER A 42 -3.26 8.64 -13.13
N LEU A 43 -3.14 7.69 -12.19
CA LEU A 43 -2.77 6.30 -12.48
C LEU A 43 -3.85 5.60 -13.30
N PHE A 44 -5.11 5.77 -12.93
CA PHE A 44 -6.23 5.18 -13.64
C PHE A 44 -6.31 5.69 -15.09
N GLU A 45 -6.29 7.00 -15.30
CA GLU A 45 -6.33 7.60 -16.63
C GLU A 45 -5.09 7.25 -17.45
N THR A 46 -3.91 7.24 -16.83
CA THR A 46 -2.67 6.82 -17.51
C THR A 46 -2.77 5.37 -17.97
N ARG A 47 -3.24 4.47 -17.10
CA ARG A 47 -3.44 3.06 -17.42
C ARG A 47 -4.46 2.86 -18.54
N GLU A 48 -5.64 3.48 -18.44
CA GLU A 48 -6.69 3.35 -19.45
C GLU A 48 -6.25 3.90 -20.81
N ASN A 49 -5.58 5.06 -20.82
CA ASN A 49 -5.02 5.62 -22.05
C ASN A 49 -3.93 4.72 -22.62
N TYR A 50 -3.06 4.16 -21.78
CA TYR A 50 -2.01 3.26 -22.23
C TYR A 50 -2.60 1.96 -22.82
N TYR A 51 -3.54 1.33 -22.12
CA TYR A 51 -4.22 0.11 -22.58
C TYR A 51 -5.01 0.34 -23.87
N ARG A 52 -5.74 1.45 -23.98
CA ARG A 52 -6.54 1.76 -25.17
C ARG A 52 -5.65 2.08 -26.37
N ASN A 53 -4.65 2.94 -26.21
CA ASN A 53 -3.79 3.36 -27.33
C ASN A 53 -2.90 2.22 -27.84
N HIS A 54 -2.55 1.27 -26.96
CA HIS A 54 -1.71 0.13 -27.29
C HIS A 54 -2.49 -1.18 -27.48
N HIS A 55 -3.82 -1.12 -27.57
CA HIS A 55 -4.70 -2.27 -27.83
C HIS A 55 -4.39 -3.46 -26.91
N PHE A 56 -4.35 -3.22 -25.60
CA PHE A 56 -4.10 -4.29 -24.63
C PHE A 56 -5.18 -5.36 -24.73
N ALA A 57 -4.80 -6.63 -24.75
CA ALA A 57 -5.72 -7.75 -24.96
C ALA A 57 -6.67 -7.96 -23.76
N ASP A 58 -7.83 -8.57 -24.01
CA ASP A 58 -8.85 -8.88 -23.01
C ASP A 58 -8.71 -10.33 -22.49
N VAL A 59 -8.30 -11.27 -23.34
CA VAL A 59 -8.11 -12.68 -22.97
C VAL A 59 -6.74 -13.17 -23.45
N PHE A 60 -6.12 -14.00 -22.63
CA PHE A 60 -4.78 -14.54 -22.82
C PHE A 60 -4.83 -16.06 -22.66
N ALA A 61 -4.10 -16.79 -23.51
CA ALA A 61 -3.93 -18.23 -23.36
C ALA A 61 -2.54 -18.66 -23.82
N SER A 62 -1.94 -19.56 -23.06
CA SER A 62 -0.67 -20.20 -23.39
C SER A 62 -0.87 -21.69 -23.62
N LEU A 63 -0.02 -22.29 -24.45
CA LEU A 63 -0.15 -23.67 -24.90
C LEU A 63 1.21 -24.25 -25.27
N LYS A 64 1.29 -25.56 -25.55
CA LYS A 64 2.56 -26.19 -25.94
C LYS A 64 2.96 -25.84 -27.36
N ARG A 65 2.12 -26.17 -28.36
CA ARG A 65 2.36 -25.89 -29.79
C ARG A 65 1.07 -26.06 -30.59
N ALA A 66 0.60 -25.02 -31.26
CA ALA A 66 -0.50 -25.10 -32.23
C ALA A 66 -0.09 -24.58 -33.61
N PRO A 67 -0.64 -25.14 -34.71
CA PRO A 67 -0.39 -24.64 -36.05
C PRO A 67 -1.07 -23.28 -36.28
N LEU A 68 -0.44 -22.40 -37.07
CA LEU A 68 -1.00 -21.09 -37.45
C LEU A 68 -2.37 -21.16 -38.13
N SER A 69 -2.74 -22.31 -38.73
CA SER A 69 -4.07 -22.51 -39.32
C SER A 69 -5.20 -22.40 -38.29
N LEU A 70 -4.92 -22.62 -37.00
CA LEU A 70 -5.89 -22.53 -35.93
C LEU A 70 -6.37 -21.09 -35.68
N VAL A 71 -5.59 -20.08 -36.07
CA VAL A 71 -5.91 -18.65 -35.86
C VAL A 71 -7.27 -18.30 -36.44
N LYS A 72 -7.61 -18.81 -37.64
CA LYS A 72 -8.91 -18.56 -38.27
C LYS A 72 -10.07 -19.10 -37.44
N ARG A 73 -9.90 -20.29 -36.86
CA ARG A 73 -10.92 -20.89 -35.99
C ARG A 73 -11.09 -20.13 -34.68
N ILE A 74 -10.02 -19.55 -34.14
CA ILE A 74 -10.09 -18.69 -32.97
C ILE A 74 -10.84 -17.39 -33.31
N GLN A 75 -10.60 -16.81 -34.49
CA GLN A 75 -11.31 -15.61 -34.96
C GLN A 75 -12.80 -15.85 -35.21
N GLU A 76 -13.20 -17.08 -35.50
CA GLU A 76 -14.60 -17.49 -35.71
C GLU A 76 -15.39 -17.66 -34.39
N ILE A 77 -14.72 -17.63 -33.22
CA ILE A 77 -15.40 -17.73 -31.93
C ILE A 77 -16.32 -16.52 -31.74
N PRO A 78 -17.62 -16.72 -31.46
CA PRO A 78 -18.56 -15.62 -31.23
C PRO A 78 -18.07 -14.71 -30.09
N GLY A 79 -17.99 -13.42 -30.37
CA GLY A 79 -17.55 -12.43 -29.39
C GLY A 79 -16.08 -12.02 -29.50
N VAL A 80 -15.26 -12.70 -30.31
CA VAL A 80 -13.86 -12.32 -30.58
C VAL A 80 -13.78 -11.21 -31.64
N ASP A 81 -12.99 -10.16 -31.39
CA ASP A 81 -12.77 -9.04 -32.32
C ASP A 81 -11.42 -9.16 -33.05
N LYS A 82 -10.32 -9.30 -32.31
CA LYS A 82 -8.97 -9.51 -32.88
C LYS A 82 -8.26 -10.64 -32.15
N VAL A 83 -7.40 -11.35 -32.88
CA VAL A 83 -6.57 -12.45 -32.38
C VAL A 83 -5.15 -12.22 -32.83
N GLU A 84 -4.20 -12.35 -31.91
CA GLU A 84 -2.77 -12.27 -32.17
C GLU A 84 -2.07 -13.51 -31.61
N THR A 85 -1.14 -14.09 -32.37
CA THR A 85 -0.37 -15.26 -31.92
C THR A 85 1.10 -14.96 -31.90
N ARG A 86 1.80 -15.54 -30.94
CA ARG A 86 3.23 -15.31 -30.75
C ARG A 86 3.96 -16.55 -30.28
N VAL A 87 5.27 -16.49 -30.41
CA VAL A 87 6.22 -17.39 -29.79
C VAL A 87 6.75 -16.71 -28.54
N LEU A 88 6.52 -17.33 -27.39
CA LEU A 88 7.07 -16.95 -26.09
C LEU A 88 8.14 -17.99 -25.73
N ALA A 89 9.38 -17.54 -25.53
CA ALA A 89 10.48 -18.40 -25.14
C ALA A 89 11.09 -17.94 -23.80
N TYR A 90 11.30 -18.89 -22.91
CA TYR A 90 12.13 -18.69 -21.72
C TYR A 90 13.60 -18.74 -22.12
N VAL A 91 14.37 -17.74 -21.68
CA VAL A 91 15.78 -17.58 -22.06
C VAL A 91 16.65 -17.26 -20.85
N ASN A 92 17.87 -17.79 -20.86
CA ASN A 92 18.94 -17.31 -19.97
C ASN A 92 19.71 -16.21 -20.69
N LEU A 93 19.91 -15.09 -20.01
CA LEU A 93 20.60 -13.91 -20.55
C LEU A 93 22.02 -13.84 -19.98
N ASP A 94 22.93 -13.36 -20.82
CA ASP A 94 24.34 -13.17 -20.52
C ASP A 94 24.67 -11.71 -20.82
N VAL A 95 24.71 -10.92 -19.74
CA VAL A 95 25.00 -9.49 -19.75
C VAL A 95 26.47 -9.32 -19.37
N GLU A 96 27.18 -8.48 -20.11
CA GLU A 96 28.60 -8.19 -19.85
C GLU A 96 28.76 -7.55 -18.46
N ASP A 97 29.83 -7.92 -17.75
CA ASP A 97 30.16 -7.46 -16.38
C ASP A 97 29.12 -7.73 -15.27
N PHE A 98 28.03 -8.46 -15.55
CA PHE A 98 27.05 -8.85 -14.55
C PHE A 98 27.11 -10.34 -14.23
N LYS A 99 27.47 -10.66 -12.98
CA LYS A 99 27.75 -12.04 -12.55
C LYS A 99 26.53 -12.83 -12.14
N ASP A 100 25.43 -12.18 -11.75
CA ASP A 100 24.28 -12.88 -11.18
C ASP A 100 23.41 -13.55 -12.26
N PRO A 101 22.54 -14.52 -11.88
CA PRO A 101 21.49 -15.05 -12.74
C PRO A 101 20.65 -13.99 -13.41
N VAL A 102 20.62 -14.02 -14.74
CA VAL A 102 19.65 -13.27 -15.51
C VAL A 102 18.81 -14.24 -16.33
N SER A 103 17.54 -14.30 -16.00
CA SER A 103 16.52 -15.01 -16.76
C SER A 103 15.67 -14.01 -17.54
N GLY A 104 14.92 -14.48 -18.52
CA GLY A 104 14.02 -13.59 -19.23
C GLY A 104 13.02 -14.28 -20.13
N HIS A 105 12.08 -13.47 -20.60
CA HIS A 105 11.16 -13.85 -21.67
C HIS A 105 11.56 -13.18 -22.97
N LEU A 106 11.61 -13.97 -24.04
CA LEU A 106 11.78 -13.49 -25.40
C LEU A 106 10.46 -13.69 -26.16
N LEU A 107 9.82 -12.59 -26.54
CA LEU A 107 8.53 -12.57 -27.24
C LEU A 107 8.73 -12.28 -28.73
N SER A 108 8.02 -13.01 -29.58
CA SER A 108 8.02 -12.71 -31.01
C SER A 108 7.19 -11.47 -31.32
N LEU A 109 7.73 -10.59 -32.17
CA LEU A 109 6.99 -9.52 -32.83
C LEU A 109 6.88 -9.80 -34.32
N ASN A 110 5.71 -9.53 -34.89
CA ASN A 110 5.52 -9.52 -36.34
C ASN A 110 6.18 -8.27 -36.94
N ALA A 111 6.61 -8.36 -38.21
CA ALA A 111 7.36 -7.31 -38.90
C ALA A 111 6.59 -5.98 -39.02
N ASN A 112 5.25 -6.02 -39.04
CA ASN A 112 4.37 -4.85 -38.94
C ASN A 112 3.56 -4.95 -37.65
N SER A 113 4.11 -4.45 -36.55
CA SER A 113 3.43 -4.44 -35.24
C SER A 113 2.36 -3.36 -35.10
N ALA A 114 2.31 -2.40 -36.02
CA ALA A 114 1.31 -1.33 -36.03
C ALA A 114 -0.10 -1.90 -36.27
N GLY A 115 -1.02 -1.64 -35.34
CA GLY A 115 -2.40 -2.11 -35.38
C GLY A 115 -2.67 -3.47 -34.71
N LEU A 116 -1.61 -4.17 -34.26
CA LEU A 116 -1.70 -5.44 -33.53
C LEU A 116 -2.08 -5.22 -32.06
N LEU A 117 -2.33 -6.32 -31.34
CA LEU A 117 -2.57 -6.30 -29.90
C LEU A 117 -1.28 -6.07 -29.10
N ASN A 118 -1.42 -5.52 -27.89
CA ASN A 118 -0.32 -5.32 -26.94
C ASN A 118 0.88 -4.55 -27.52
N GLN A 119 0.62 -3.47 -28.25
CA GLN A 119 1.66 -2.73 -28.95
C GLN A 119 2.71 -2.19 -27.98
N ILE A 120 3.97 -2.46 -28.28
CA ILE A 120 5.10 -1.92 -27.53
C ILE A 120 5.24 -0.40 -27.78
N TYR A 121 5.61 0.33 -26.73
CA TYR A 121 5.98 1.74 -26.79
C TYR A 121 7.50 1.84 -26.90
N LEU A 122 8.00 2.41 -27.99
CA LEU A 122 9.44 2.65 -28.20
C LEU A 122 9.88 3.88 -27.39
N ARG A 123 10.76 3.68 -26.40
CA ARG A 123 11.32 4.76 -25.58
C ARG A 123 12.59 5.34 -26.19
N LYS A 124 13.47 4.47 -26.69
CA LYS A 124 14.78 4.83 -27.24
C LYS A 124 15.19 3.86 -28.35
N GLY A 125 15.96 4.32 -29.33
CA GLY A 125 16.45 3.50 -30.45
C GLY A 125 15.44 3.41 -31.58
N ARG A 126 15.28 2.22 -32.16
CA ARG A 126 14.34 1.96 -33.27
C ARG A 126 13.66 0.60 -33.12
N LEU A 127 12.58 0.40 -33.88
CA LEU A 127 11.93 -0.91 -34.01
C LEU A 127 12.80 -1.89 -34.81
N LEU A 128 12.40 -3.17 -34.78
CA LEU A 128 13.04 -4.27 -35.49
C LEU A 128 12.92 -4.10 -37.01
N GLU A 129 14.01 -4.33 -37.75
CA GLU A 129 13.99 -4.35 -39.22
C GLU A 129 13.68 -5.76 -39.74
N ALA A 130 12.86 -5.84 -40.80
CA ALA A 130 12.54 -7.11 -41.44
C ALA A 130 13.81 -7.73 -42.07
N GLY A 131 14.01 -9.04 -41.86
CA GLY A 131 15.13 -9.80 -42.42
C GLY A 131 16.44 -9.76 -41.61
N ARG A 132 16.45 -9.09 -40.45
CA ARG A 132 17.60 -9.14 -39.53
C ARG A 132 17.34 -10.11 -38.39
N ASP A 133 18.18 -11.13 -38.31
CA ASP A 133 17.93 -12.29 -37.46
C ASP A 133 18.49 -12.19 -36.03
N ASN A 134 19.22 -11.13 -35.71
CA ASN A 134 19.93 -10.96 -34.44
C ASN A 134 19.53 -9.66 -33.70
N GLU A 135 18.48 -8.96 -34.13
CA GLU A 135 18.03 -7.75 -33.45
C GLU A 135 17.08 -8.05 -32.30
N VAL A 136 17.23 -7.32 -31.20
CA VAL A 136 16.37 -7.44 -30.02
C VAL A 136 16.02 -6.08 -29.46
N LEU A 137 14.79 -5.96 -28.96
CA LEU A 137 14.31 -4.84 -28.16
C LEU A 137 14.29 -5.27 -26.70
N LEU A 138 14.75 -4.42 -25.80
CA LEU A 138 14.79 -4.69 -24.36
C LEU A 138 13.70 -3.92 -23.63
N SER A 139 13.17 -4.47 -22.54
CA SER A 139 12.36 -3.67 -21.62
C SER A 139 13.21 -2.53 -21.05
N GLU A 140 12.62 -1.34 -20.93
CA GLU A 140 13.31 -0.13 -20.46
C GLU A 140 13.93 -0.34 -19.07
N GLU A 141 13.23 -1.00 -18.15
CA GLU A 141 13.76 -1.22 -16.79
C GLU A 141 14.96 -2.17 -16.78
N PHE A 142 14.93 -3.23 -17.59
CA PHE A 142 16.07 -4.15 -17.72
C PHE A 142 17.26 -3.46 -18.38
N ALA A 143 17.02 -2.67 -19.43
CA ALA A 143 18.08 -1.91 -20.09
C ALA A 143 18.69 -0.85 -19.15
N ARG A 144 17.86 -0.17 -18.33
CA ARG A 144 18.33 0.80 -17.34
C ARG A 144 19.10 0.16 -16.20
N ALA A 145 18.66 -1.01 -15.70
CA ALA A 145 19.34 -1.72 -14.63
C ALA A 145 20.78 -2.13 -15.02
N HIS A 146 20.99 -2.46 -16.29
CA HIS A 146 22.30 -2.88 -16.82
C HIS A 146 23.02 -1.79 -17.64
N ASP A 147 22.52 -0.55 -17.62
CA ASP A 147 23.03 0.58 -18.41
C ASP A 147 23.17 0.33 -19.93
N LEU A 148 22.47 -0.69 -20.46
CA LEU A 148 22.52 -1.09 -21.87
C LEU A 148 21.93 -0.01 -22.77
N GLN A 149 22.57 0.22 -23.91
CA GLN A 149 22.19 1.20 -24.92
C GLN A 149 21.90 0.53 -26.28
N PRO A 150 21.10 1.18 -27.15
CA PRO A 150 20.97 0.73 -28.53
C PRO A 150 22.35 0.74 -29.22
N GLY A 151 22.76 -0.41 -29.74
CA GLY A 151 24.10 -0.67 -30.29
C GLY A 151 24.87 -1.75 -29.53
N ASP A 152 24.55 -1.95 -28.24
CA ASP A 152 25.21 -2.94 -27.40
C ASP A 152 24.79 -4.36 -27.77
N LYS A 153 25.53 -5.33 -27.23
CA LYS A 153 25.30 -6.76 -27.47
C LYS A 153 25.04 -7.47 -26.15
N LEU A 154 24.13 -8.43 -26.18
CA LEU A 154 23.96 -9.42 -25.12
C LEU A 154 23.84 -10.81 -25.74
N ALA A 155 24.18 -11.85 -24.99
CA ALA A 155 23.91 -13.21 -25.45
C ALA A 155 22.68 -13.78 -24.76
N ALA A 156 21.85 -14.51 -25.50
CA ALA A 156 20.72 -15.25 -24.98
C ALA A 156 20.88 -16.72 -25.33
N THR A 157 20.59 -17.61 -24.37
CA THR A 157 20.52 -19.05 -24.61
C THR A 157 19.07 -19.41 -24.88
N ILE A 158 18.76 -19.73 -26.14
CA ILE A 158 17.42 -20.04 -26.63
C ILE A 158 17.40 -21.53 -26.96
N ASN A 159 16.55 -22.30 -26.27
CA ASN A 159 16.44 -23.76 -26.45
C ASN A 159 17.82 -24.48 -26.40
N GLY A 160 18.65 -24.11 -25.42
CA GLY A 160 20.00 -24.66 -25.22
C GLY A 160 21.07 -24.13 -26.19
N ARG A 161 20.74 -23.23 -27.13
CA ARG A 161 21.68 -22.65 -28.09
C ARG A 161 21.98 -21.20 -27.74
N ARG A 162 23.26 -20.88 -27.52
CA ARG A 162 23.72 -19.51 -27.28
C ARG A 162 23.68 -18.71 -28.58
N LYS A 163 23.06 -17.54 -28.55
CA LYS A 163 22.95 -16.60 -29.67
C LYS A 163 23.27 -15.19 -29.20
N VAL A 164 24.12 -14.48 -29.94
CA VAL A 164 24.41 -13.07 -29.68
C VAL A 164 23.33 -12.21 -30.33
N LEU A 165 22.75 -11.30 -29.55
CA LEU A 165 21.69 -10.38 -29.93
C LEU A 165 22.22 -8.94 -29.87
N ASN A 166 21.88 -8.14 -30.87
CA ASN A 166 22.18 -6.71 -30.93
C ASN A 166 20.97 -5.93 -30.42
N VAL A 167 21.19 -5.11 -29.39
CA VAL A 167 20.18 -4.21 -28.83
C VAL A 167 19.91 -3.10 -29.83
N VAL A 168 18.67 -2.95 -30.28
CA VAL A 168 18.30 -1.88 -31.23
C VAL A 168 17.37 -0.83 -30.65
N GLY A 169 16.77 -1.10 -29.49
CA GLY A 169 15.88 -0.16 -28.82
C GLY A 169 15.38 -0.63 -27.48
N HIS A 170 14.88 0.33 -26.70
CA HIS A 170 14.27 0.11 -25.40
C HIS A 170 12.76 0.34 -25.52
N VAL A 171 11.99 -0.53 -24.91
CA VAL A 171 10.54 -0.54 -25.06
C VAL A 171 9.81 -0.75 -23.74
N LEU A 172 8.54 -0.36 -23.73
CA LEU A 172 7.60 -0.60 -22.64
C LEU A 172 6.40 -1.35 -23.22
N SER A 173 5.82 -2.27 -22.46
CA SER A 173 4.65 -3.04 -22.89
C SER A 173 3.51 -2.95 -21.88
N PRO A 174 2.25 -2.82 -22.33
CA PRO A 174 1.08 -2.82 -21.43
C PRO A 174 0.93 -4.15 -20.66
N GLU A 175 1.52 -5.24 -21.16
CA GLU A 175 1.54 -6.54 -20.49
C GLU A 175 2.50 -6.61 -19.31
N TYR A 176 3.50 -5.73 -19.29
CA TYR A 176 4.67 -5.78 -18.42
C TYR A 176 4.90 -4.43 -17.74
N ILE A 177 3.80 -3.77 -17.33
CA ILE A 177 3.86 -2.57 -16.46
C ILE A 177 4.47 -2.94 -15.11
N TYR A 178 4.21 -4.15 -14.63
CA TYR A 178 4.84 -4.73 -13.45
C TYR A 178 5.57 -6.02 -13.85
N GLN A 179 6.91 -5.98 -13.93
CA GLN A 179 7.72 -7.08 -14.46
C GLN A 179 8.19 -8.01 -13.34
N ILE A 180 7.49 -9.12 -13.15
CA ILE A 180 7.89 -10.15 -12.20
C ILE A 180 8.30 -11.41 -12.97
N ALA A 181 9.43 -12.00 -12.57
CA ALA A 181 9.84 -13.29 -13.11
C ALA A 181 8.85 -14.40 -12.68
N PRO A 182 8.61 -15.42 -13.51
CA PRO A 182 7.79 -16.55 -13.08
C PRO A 182 8.35 -17.22 -11.83
N GLY A 183 7.52 -17.36 -10.79
CA GLY A 183 7.92 -17.88 -9.48
C GLY A 183 8.61 -16.87 -8.57
N ALA A 184 8.96 -15.67 -9.06
CA ALA A 184 9.41 -14.58 -8.23
C ALA A 184 8.22 -13.84 -7.61
N MET A 185 8.51 -13.15 -6.52
CA MET A 185 7.53 -12.42 -5.73
C MET A 185 7.48 -10.93 -6.08
N PHE A 186 8.64 -10.38 -6.43
CA PHE A 186 8.84 -8.96 -6.65
C PHE A 186 9.55 -8.72 -7.98
N PRO A 187 9.39 -7.53 -8.57
CA PRO A 187 10.21 -7.13 -9.70
C PRO A 187 11.68 -7.12 -9.33
N ASP A 188 12.50 -7.72 -10.18
CA ASP A 188 13.96 -7.65 -10.12
C ASP A 188 14.46 -7.35 -11.53
N TYR A 189 14.65 -6.06 -11.80
CA TYR A 189 15.08 -5.59 -13.11
C TYR A 189 16.55 -5.95 -13.43
N TYR A 190 17.34 -6.37 -12.44
CA TYR A 190 18.70 -6.85 -12.66
C TYR A 190 18.72 -8.32 -13.10
N ARG A 191 17.83 -9.16 -12.56
CA ARG A 191 17.86 -10.62 -12.78
C ARG A 191 16.76 -11.14 -13.68
N TYR A 192 15.83 -10.27 -14.10
CA TYR A 192 14.75 -10.61 -15.00
C TYR A 192 14.57 -9.58 -16.11
N GLY A 193 14.70 -10.04 -17.36
CA GLY A 193 14.52 -9.22 -18.55
C GLY A 193 13.33 -9.66 -19.40
N VAL A 194 12.60 -8.71 -19.98
CA VAL A 194 11.61 -8.98 -21.03
C VAL A 194 12.14 -8.40 -22.34
N LEU A 195 12.16 -9.22 -23.38
CA LEU A 195 12.81 -8.95 -24.65
C LEU A 195 11.86 -9.25 -25.80
N TRP A 196 12.02 -8.55 -26.91
CA TRP A 196 11.25 -8.78 -28.13
C TRP A 196 12.16 -8.97 -29.35
N MET A 197 11.86 -9.99 -30.14
CA MET A 197 12.61 -10.38 -31.33
C MET A 197 11.66 -10.61 -32.51
N ALA A 198 12.15 -10.50 -33.74
CA ALA A 198 11.35 -10.81 -34.91
C ALA A 198 10.85 -12.27 -34.87
N ARG A 199 9.61 -12.49 -35.29
CA ARG A 199 8.94 -13.81 -35.19
C ARG A 199 9.69 -14.93 -35.87
N LYS A 200 10.12 -14.75 -37.12
CA LYS A 200 10.76 -15.83 -37.89
C LYS A 200 12.07 -16.30 -37.22
N PRO A 201 13.03 -15.42 -36.85
CA PRO A 201 14.23 -15.84 -36.10
C PRO A 201 13.95 -16.55 -34.78
N LEU A 202 12.97 -16.07 -34.01
CA LEU A 202 12.62 -16.68 -32.72
C LEU A 202 11.95 -18.04 -32.91
N ALA A 203 11.00 -18.13 -33.85
CA ALA A 203 10.31 -19.36 -34.18
C ALA A 203 11.31 -20.45 -34.61
N SER A 204 12.26 -20.14 -35.48
CA SER A 204 13.27 -21.12 -35.90
C SER A 204 14.26 -21.48 -34.77
N ALA A 205 14.59 -20.53 -33.88
CA ALA A 205 15.46 -20.81 -32.73
C ALA A 205 14.78 -21.68 -31.65
N TYR A 206 13.46 -21.58 -31.52
CA TYR A 206 12.67 -22.25 -30.49
C TYR A 206 11.84 -23.45 -31.02
N ASP A 207 12.10 -23.90 -32.26
CA ASP A 207 11.34 -24.97 -32.95
C ASP A 207 9.81 -24.73 -33.01
N MET A 208 9.43 -23.51 -33.41
CA MET A 208 8.04 -23.04 -33.54
C MET A 208 7.72 -22.54 -34.96
N ASP A 209 8.47 -22.98 -35.97
CA ASP A 209 8.18 -22.62 -37.36
C ASP A 209 6.76 -23.07 -37.76
N GLY A 210 5.97 -22.14 -38.31
CA GLY A 210 4.58 -22.38 -38.69
C GLY A 210 3.61 -22.57 -37.50
N ALA A 211 4.08 -22.36 -36.27
CA ALA A 211 3.33 -22.60 -35.04
C ALA A 211 3.35 -21.40 -34.10
N PHE A 212 2.61 -21.52 -33.00
CA PHE A 212 2.61 -20.58 -31.88
C PHE A 212 2.38 -21.33 -30.56
N ASN A 213 2.80 -20.72 -29.46
CA ASN A 213 2.63 -21.24 -28.10
C ASN A 213 1.99 -20.22 -27.14
N ASP A 214 1.64 -19.03 -27.65
CA ASP A 214 0.88 -18.03 -26.91
C ASP A 214 -0.07 -17.28 -27.84
N VAL A 215 -1.28 -17.00 -27.36
CA VAL A 215 -2.33 -16.28 -28.08
C VAL A 215 -3.01 -15.26 -27.18
N THR A 216 -3.28 -14.09 -27.74
CA THR A 216 -4.03 -13.02 -27.08
C THR A 216 -5.15 -12.56 -27.99
N LEU A 217 -6.26 -12.13 -27.38
CA LEU A 217 -7.43 -11.67 -28.14
C LEU A 217 -8.14 -10.50 -27.46
N THR A 218 -8.87 -9.72 -28.25
CA THR A 218 -9.81 -8.71 -27.76
C THR A 218 -11.24 -9.18 -27.98
N LEU A 219 -12.12 -8.71 -27.11
CA LEU A 219 -13.54 -9.00 -27.16
C LEU A 219 -14.28 -7.89 -27.91
N SER A 220 -15.27 -8.27 -28.69
CA SER A 220 -16.28 -7.35 -29.22
C SER A 220 -17.17 -6.83 -28.08
N LYS A 221 -17.86 -5.70 -28.30
CA LYS A 221 -18.72 -5.07 -27.27
C LYS A 221 -19.84 -5.98 -26.74
N GLU A 222 -20.26 -6.97 -27.52
CA GLU A 222 -21.33 -7.91 -27.18
C GLU A 222 -20.80 -9.28 -26.71
N GLY A 223 -19.49 -9.50 -26.77
CA GLY A 223 -18.86 -10.76 -26.39
C GLY A 223 -18.89 -11.00 -24.88
N ASN A 224 -19.32 -12.18 -24.47
CA ASN A 224 -19.19 -12.65 -23.09
C ASN A 224 -17.77 -13.20 -22.87
N GLU A 225 -17.03 -12.60 -21.92
CA GLU A 225 -15.65 -12.97 -21.60
C GLU A 225 -15.50 -14.47 -21.22
N GLN A 226 -16.43 -15.00 -20.42
CA GLN A 226 -16.34 -16.37 -19.94
C GLN A 226 -16.65 -17.38 -21.04
N ASP A 227 -17.66 -17.11 -21.87
CA ASP A 227 -18.00 -17.98 -23.01
C ASP A 227 -16.81 -18.08 -23.96
N VAL A 228 -16.18 -16.95 -24.31
CA VAL A 228 -15.00 -16.94 -25.18
C VAL A 228 -13.83 -17.72 -24.58
N ILE A 229 -13.60 -17.61 -23.27
CA ILE A 229 -12.59 -18.40 -22.54
C ILE A 229 -12.87 -19.90 -22.67
N ASP A 230 -14.12 -20.32 -22.44
CA ASP A 230 -14.50 -21.74 -22.48
C ASP A 230 -14.34 -22.32 -23.90
N TRP A 231 -14.79 -21.59 -24.93
CA TRP A 231 -14.59 -21.97 -26.35
C TRP A 231 -13.10 -22.03 -26.73
N LEU A 232 -12.31 -21.06 -26.28
CA LEU A 232 -10.87 -21.03 -26.54
C LEU A 232 -10.16 -22.21 -25.86
N ASP A 233 -10.54 -22.54 -24.63
CA ASP A 233 -9.98 -23.67 -23.89
C ASP A 233 -10.28 -25.00 -24.55
N GLU A 234 -11.51 -25.22 -25.01
CA GLU A 234 -11.86 -26.42 -25.77
C GLU A 234 -11.05 -26.54 -27.07
N LEU A 235 -10.85 -25.41 -27.77
CA LEU A 235 -10.12 -25.38 -29.04
C LEU A 235 -8.61 -25.62 -28.86
N LEU A 236 -8.02 -25.06 -27.80
CA LEU A 236 -6.59 -25.19 -27.50
C LEU A 236 -6.25 -26.47 -26.73
N LYS A 237 -7.27 -27.19 -26.21
CA LYS A 237 -7.10 -28.43 -25.45
C LYS A 237 -6.18 -29.46 -26.13
N PRO A 238 -6.36 -29.79 -27.43
CA PRO A 238 -5.51 -30.78 -28.12
C PRO A 238 -4.06 -30.33 -28.32
N TYR A 239 -3.79 -29.04 -28.17
CA TYR A 239 -2.48 -28.41 -28.40
C TYR A 239 -1.72 -28.08 -27.11
N GLY A 240 -2.23 -28.58 -25.96
CA GLY A 240 -1.62 -28.40 -24.65
C GLY A 240 -1.91 -27.03 -24.02
N GLY A 241 -3.07 -26.42 -24.29
CA GLY A 241 -3.47 -25.14 -23.68
C GLY A 241 -3.66 -25.18 -22.16
N ILE A 242 -2.97 -24.36 -21.38
CA ILE A 242 -2.96 -24.41 -19.91
C ILE A 242 -4.12 -23.64 -19.25
N GLY A 243 -5.17 -23.32 -20.01
CA GLY A 243 -6.31 -22.52 -19.57
C GLY A 243 -6.18 -21.05 -19.95
N ALA A 244 -7.19 -20.53 -20.64
CA ALA A 244 -7.35 -19.13 -20.97
C ALA A 244 -7.78 -18.34 -19.73
N TYR A 245 -7.43 -17.05 -19.70
CA TYR A 245 -7.78 -16.16 -18.61
C TYR A 245 -8.02 -14.74 -19.09
N ALA A 246 -8.84 -14.04 -18.32
CA ALA A 246 -9.21 -12.66 -18.57
C ALA A 246 -8.09 -11.68 -18.18
N ARG A 247 -8.14 -10.46 -18.72
CA ARG A 247 -7.24 -9.35 -18.36
C ARG A 247 -7.25 -9.07 -16.86
N LYS A 248 -8.41 -9.20 -16.21
CA LYS A 248 -8.54 -9.05 -14.75
C LYS A 248 -7.64 -10.03 -13.99
N ASP A 249 -7.27 -11.15 -14.59
CA ASP A 249 -6.42 -12.19 -14.02
C ASP A 249 -4.96 -12.11 -14.51
N GLN A 250 -4.65 -11.23 -15.46
CA GLN A 250 -3.29 -11.00 -15.94
C GLN A 250 -2.46 -10.32 -14.85
N LEU A 251 -1.28 -10.90 -14.53
CA LEU A 251 -0.50 -10.58 -13.34
C LEU A 251 -0.21 -9.07 -13.18
N SER A 252 0.33 -8.43 -14.22
CA SER A 252 0.68 -7.00 -14.20
C SER A 252 -0.56 -6.11 -14.00
N ASN A 253 -1.67 -6.41 -14.68
CA ASN A 253 -2.93 -5.70 -14.51
C ASN A 253 -3.56 -5.91 -13.12
N ARG A 254 -3.45 -7.12 -12.55
CA ARG A 254 -3.91 -7.41 -11.19
C ARG A 254 -3.18 -6.56 -10.16
N PHE A 255 -1.84 -6.56 -10.16
CA PHE A 255 -1.04 -5.77 -9.22
C PHE A 255 -1.42 -4.29 -9.27
N LEU A 256 -1.50 -3.71 -10.47
CA LEU A 256 -1.89 -2.31 -10.64
C LEU A 256 -3.34 -2.04 -10.20
N THR A 257 -4.24 -3.00 -10.39
CA THR A 257 -5.64 -2.88 -9.95
C THR A 257 -5.78 -2.95 -8.43
N GLU A 258 -5.04 -3.85 -7.77
CA GLU A 258 -5.00 -3.92 -6.31
C GLU A 258 -4.38 -2.65 -5.71
N GLU A 259 -3.32 -2.10 -6.32
CA GLU A 259 -2.74 -0.81 -5.92
C GLU A 259 -3.77 0.34 -5.98
N LEU A 260 -4.56 0.40 -7.06
CA LEU A 260 -5.63 1.41 -7.20
C LEU A 260 -6.71 1.28 -6.11
N LYS A 261 -7.05 0.04 -5.70
CA LYS A 261 -7.99 -0.21 -4.58
C LYS A 261 -7.39 0.23 -3.23
N GLN A 262 -6.10 -0.03 -3.00
CA GLN A 262 -5.41 0.41 -1.79
C GLN A 262 -5.35 1.93 -1.71
N GLN A 263 -5.02 2.61 -2.81
CA GLN A 263 -5.05 4.07 -2.88
C GLN A 263 -6.44 4.64 -2.59
N LYS A 264 -7.51 4.02 -3.12
CA LYS A 264 -8.88 4.43 -2.80
C LYS A 264 -9.20 4.33 -1.30
N THR A 265 -8.68 3.30 -0.63
CA THR A 265 -8.84 3.10 0.81
C THR A 265 -8.13 4.20 1.59
N ILE A 266 -6.90 4.56 1.22
CA ILE A 266 -6.15 5.68 1.83
C ILE A 266 -6.88 7.01 1.63
N ALA A 267 -7.43 7.26 0.44
CA ALA A 267 -8.15 8.48 0.07
C ALA A 267 -9.39 8.75 0.93
N THR A 268 -9.94 7.74 1.59
CA THR A 268 -11.15 7.87 2.41
C THR A 268 -10.82 7.96 3.89
N ILE A 269 -10.00 7.05 4.43
CA ILE A 269 -9.78 6.91 5.87
C ILE A 269 -9.01 8.10 6.45
N PHE A 270 -7.89 8.47 5.86
CA PHE A 270 -7.01 9.50 6.41
C PHE A 270 -7.68 10.88 6.45
N PRO A 271 -8.32 11.37 5.36
CA PRO A 271 -9.01 12.65 5.39
C PRO A 271 -10.10 12.73 6.47
N MET A 272 -10.84 11.64 6.74
CA MET A 272 -11.84 11.62 7.82
C MET A 272 -11.21 11.87 9.19
N ILE A 273 -10.03 11.30 9.46
CA ILE A 273 -9.29 11.52 10.71
C ILE A 273 -8.91 13.00 10.87
N PHE A 274 -8.24 13.56 9.86
CA PHE A 274 -7.74 14.94 9.92
C PHE A 274 -8.88 15.96 9.98
N LEU A 275 -9.92 15.78 9.16
CA LEU A 275 -11.08 16.67 9.17
C LEU A 275 -11.86 16.57 10.48
N GLY A 276 -12.00 15.37 11.06
CA GLY A 276 -12.60 15.19 12.38
C GLY A 276 -11.85 15.94 13.49
N VAL A 277 -10.51 15.82 13.51
CA VAL A 277 -9.68 16.57 14.47
C VAL A 277 -9.77 18.08 14.22
N ALA A 278 -9.76 18.53 12.96
CA ALA A 278 -9.91 19.95 12.62
C ALA A 278 -11.27 20.51 13.08
N ALA A 279 -12.37 19.78 12.84
CA ALA A 279 -13.72 20.17 13.28
C ALA A 279 -13.76 20.38 14.80
N PHE A 280 -13.16 19.44 15.54
CA PHE A 280 -13.02 19.54 16.99
C PHE A 280 -12.24 20.80 17.39
N LEU A 281 -11.05 21.03 16.84
CA LEU A 281 -10.22 22.18 17.20
C LEU A 281 -10.92 23.50 16.89
N LEU A 282 -11.59 23.59 15.74
CA LEU A 282 -12.41 24.74 15.38
C LEU A 282 -13.52 24.96 16.41
N ASN A 283 -14.24 23.91 16.83
CA ASN A 283 -15.30 24.02 17.82
C ASN A 283 -14.80 24.58 19.16
N VAL A 284 -13.67 24.06 19.65
CA VAL A 284 -13.13 24.49 20.96
C VAL A 284 -12.65 25.94 20.88
N VAL A 285 -11.96 26.32 19.81
CA VAL A 285 -11.48 27.70 19.65
C VAL A 285 -12.66 28.66 19.48
N ALA A 286 -13.66 28.30 18.68
CA ALA A 286 -14.87 29.11 18.50
C ALA A 286 -15.64 29.28 19.81
N SER A 287 -15.91 28.18 20.51
CA SER A 287 -16.63 28.20 21.80
C SER A 287 -15.93 29.10 22.81
N ARG A 288 -14.61 29.02 22.89
CA ARG A 288 -13.82 29.89 23.76
C ARG A 288 -13.87 31.35 23.33
N LEU A 289 -13.71 31.64 22.04
CA LEU A 289 -13.74 33.01 21.54
C LEU A 289 -15.08 33.69 21.90
N ILE A 290 -16.17 32.96 21.69
CA ILE A 290 -17.52 33.41 22.04
C ILE A 290 -17.64 33.67 23.54
N SER A 291 -17.11 32.77 24.38
CA SER A 291 -17.10 32.93 25.84
C SER A 291 -16.33 34.17 26.30
N LEU A 292 -15.17 34.46 25.68
CA LEU A 292 -14.35 35.63 26.01
C LEU A 292 -14.97 36.94 25.51
N GLN A 293 -15.87 36.88 24.54
CA GLN A 293 -16.48 38.05 23.89
C GLN A 293 -17.96 38.21 24.23
N ARG A 294 -18.48 37.56 25.28
CA ARG A 294 -19.91 37.61 25.65
C ARG A 294 -20.43 39.04 25.80
N GLU A 295 -19.69 39.91 26.48
CA GLU A 295 -20.05 41.33 26.63
C GLU A 295 -20.05 42.07 25.28
N GLN A 296 -19.09 41.78 24.40
CA GLN A 296 -19.04 42.38 23.07
C GLN A 296 -20.23 41.91 22.21
N ILE A 297 -20.60 40.63 22.30
CA ILE A 297 -21.77 40.06 21.63
C ILE A 297 -23.04 40.74 22.13
N ALA A 298 -23.18 40.91 23.45
CA ALA A 298 -24.30 41.64 24.05
C ALA A 298 -24.36 43.09 23.56
N GLY A 299 -23.24 43.80 23.55
CA GLY A 299 -23.14 45.16 23.04
C GLY A 299 -23.60 45.26 21.60
N LEU A 300 -23.11 44.37 20.72
CA LEU A 300 -23.55 44.32 19.32
C LEU A 300 -25.07 44.11 19.21
N LYS A 301 -25.65 43.16 19.95
CA LYS A 301 -27.10 42.93 19.93
C LYS A 301 -27.89 44.12 20.50
N ALA A 302 -27.37 44.78 21.53
CA ALA A 302 -27.97 45.99 22.11
C ALA A 302 -27.97 47.17 21.13
N PHE A 303 -26.95 47.28 20.27
CA PHE A 303 -26.89 48.24 19.16
C PHE A 303 -27.75 47.83 17.93
N GLY A 304 -28.58 46.78 18.04
CA GLY A 304 -29.56 46.39 17.02
C GLY A 304 -29.09 45.32 16.02
N TYR A 305 -27.94 44.66 16.24
CA TYR A 305 -27.54 43.54 15.38
C TYR A 305 -28.38 42.29 15.68
N SER A 306 -28.86 41.63 14.63
CA SER A 306 -29.65 40.39 14.76
C SER A 306 -28.79 39.20 15.21
N ASN A 307 -29.44 38.17 15.79
CA ASN A 307 -28.78 36.91 16.15
C ASN A 307 -28.08 36.26 14.95
N PHE A 308 -28.68 36.36 13.75
CA PHE A 308 -28.08 35.89 12.51
C PHE A 308 -26.82 36.67 12.12
N ALA A 309 -26.84 38.00 12.26
CA ALA A 309 -25.67 38.83 11.94
C ALA A 309 -24.47 38.50 12.85
N VAL A 310 -24.72 38.24 14.14
CA VAL A 310 -23.69 37.80 15.08
C VAL A 310 -23.19 36.40 14.75
N GLY A 311 -24.09 35.44 14.50
CA GLY A 311 -23.72 34.08 14.10
C GLY A 311 -22.85 34.07 12.83
N LEU A 312 -23.28 34.79 11.81
CA LEU A 312 -22.58 34.92 10.54
C LEU A 312 -21.16 35.50 10.70
N HIS A 313 -20.94 36.40 11.65
CA HIS A 313 -19.60 36.95 11.93
C HIS A 313 -18.62 35.87 12.39
N TYR A 314 -19.00 35.05 13.36
CA TYR A 314 -18.16 33.95 13.83
C TYR A 314 -18.01 32.84 12.79
N THR A 315 -19.08 32.53 12.05
CA THR A 315 -19.02 31.62 10.91
C THR A 315 -18.01 32.09 9.85
N LYS A 316 -17.99 33.38 9.51
CA LYS A 316 -17.01 33.94 8.56
C LYS A 316 -15.57 33.74 9.04
N LEU A 317 -15.30 33.90 10.34
CA LEU A 317 -13.95 33.70 10.90
C LEU A 317 -13.52 32.24 10.71
N ILE A 318 -14.39 31.28 11.03
CA ILE A 318 -14.15 29.84 10.87
C ILE A 318 -13.93 29.48 9.39
N LEU A 319 -14.79 30.00 8.51
CA LEU A 319 -14.67 29.79 7.07
C LEU A 319 -13.37 30.38 6.52
N MET A 320 -12.88 31.50 7.05
CA MET A 320 -11.61 32.10 6.61
C MET A 320 -10.40 31.23 7.03
N ILE A 321 -10.38 30.73 8.27
CA ILE A 321 -9.35 29.77 8.73
C ILE A 321 -9.37 28.51 7.85
N THR A 322 -10.57 27.99 7.59
CA THR A 322 -10.77 26.81 6.75
C THR A 322 -10.35 27.06 5.32
N ALA A 323 -10.71 28.21 4.73
CA ALA A 323 -10.34 28.57 3.36
C ALA A 323 -8.82 28.65 3.18
N ILE A 324 -8.10 29.27 4.13
CA ILE A 324 -6.63 29.31 4.08
C ILE A 324 -6.06 27.90 4.15
N GLY A 325 -6.56 27.06 5.05
CA GLY A 325 -6.15 25.67 5.17
C GLY A 325 -6.42 24.83 3.92
N VAL A 326 -7.59 25.02 3.30
CA VAL A 326 -7.96 24.33 2.06
C VAL A 326 -7.09 24.79 0.89
N ILE A 327 -6.86 26.09 0.72
CA ILE A 327 -6.01 26.61 -0.36
C ILE A 327 -4.58 26.08 -0.22
N ALA A 328 -4.00 26.18 0.98
CA ALA A 328 -2.66 25.66 1.25
C ALA A 328 -2.62 24.13 1.11
N GLY A 329 -3.66 23.43 1.56
CA GLY A 329 -3.79 21.97 1.45
C GLY A 329 -3.92 21.48 0.01
N ILE A 330 -4.62 22.21 -0.86
CA ILE A 330 -4.66 21.91 -2.29
C ILE A 330 -3.27 22.08 -2.90
N GLY A 331 -2.56 23.18 -2.58
CA GLY A 331 -1.20 23.41 -3.07
C GLY A 331 -0.23 22.31 -2.65
N PHE A 332 -0.21 21.96 -1.36
CA PHE A 332 0.66 20.92 -0.82
C PHE A 332 0.24 19.52 -1.30
N GLY A 333 -1.05 19.25 -1.41
CA GLY A 333 -1.59 18.01 -1.97
C GLY A 333 -1.22 17.81 -3.44
N ILE A 334 -1.21 18.88 -4.25
CA ILE A 334 -0.72 18.81 -5.65
C ILE A 334 0.77 18.49 -5.69
N TRP A 335 1.57 19.13 -4.83
CA TRP A 335 3.01 18.85 -4.73
C TRP A 335 3.26 17.39 -4.33
N MET A 336 2.57 16.89 -3.29
CA MET A 336 2.65 15.50 -2.86
C MET A 336 2.16 14.54 -3.94
N GLY A 337 1.05 14.84 -4.61
CA GLY A 337 0.46 14.00 -5.66
C GLY A 337 1.38 13.85 -6.88
N LYS A 338 2.08 14.94 -7.27
CA LYS A 338 3.13 14.87 -8.30
C LYS A 338 4.34 14.06 -7.84
N GLY A 339 4.78 14.23 -6.59
CA GLY A 339 5.86 13.41 -6.01
C GLY A 339 5.52 11.93 -6.02
N MET A 340 4.33 11.56 -5.55
CA MET A 340 3.83 10.18 -5.57
C MET A 340 3.69 9.63 -6.99
N SER A 341 3.18 10.43 -7.93
CA SER A 341 3.06 10.04 -9.33
C SER A 341 4.41 9.72 -9.98
N ASN A 342 5.48 10.44 -9.60
CA ASN A 342 6.84 10.15 -10.07
C ASN A 342 7.38 8.85 -9.48
N ILE A 343 7.16 8.60 -8.19
CA ILE A 343 7.54 7.32 -7.55
C ILE A 343 6.87 6.14 -8.26
N TYR A 344 5.58 6.27 -8.58
CA TYR A 344 4.86 5.25 -9.32
C TYR A 344 5.37 5.03 -10.75
N MET A 345 5.90 6.05 -11.44
CA MET A 345 6.55 5.84 -12.75
C MET A 345 7.87 5.07 -12.66
N THR A 346 8.56 5.14 -11.52
CA THR A 346 9.76 4.33 -11.29
C THR A 346 9.40 2.89 -10.95
N PHE A 347 8.32 2.71 -10.16
CA PHE A 347 7.91 1.39 -9.71
C PHE A 347 7.11 0.60 -10.76
N TYR A 348 6.23 1.29 -11.49
CA TYR A 348 5.45 0.75 -12.61
C TYR A 348 6.03 1.29 -13.92
N SER A 349 6.39 0.39 -14.84
CA SER A 349 6.99 0.69 -16.15
C SER A 349 5.98 1.36 -17.11
N LEU A 350 5.52 2.57 -16.77
CA LEU A 350 4.59 3.37 -17.54
C LEU A 350 5.35 4.32 -18.49
N PRO A 351 4.94 4.45 -19.76
CA PRO A 351 5.64 5.30 -20.73
C PRO A 351 5.53 6.79 -20.45
N PHE A 352 4.42 7.20 -19.84
CA PHE A 352 4.11 8.57 -19.48
C PHE A 352 3.23 8.56 -18.25
N MET A 353 3.17 9.69 -17.54
CA MET A 353 2.24 9.89 -16.44
C MET A 353 1.42 11.13 -16.72
N ILE A 354 0.11 10.95 -16.90
CA ILE A 354 -0.83 12.05 -17.09
C ILE A 354 -1.28 12.47 -15.71
N TYR A 355 -0.72 13.56 -15.19
CA TYR A 355 -1.20 14.12 -13.93
C TYR A 355 -2.58 14.75 -14.16
N VAL A 356 -3.61 14.14 -13.58
CA VAL A 356 -5.00 14.58 -13.65
C VAL A 356 -5.43 15.09 -12.29
N LEU A 357 -5.89 16.35 -12.26
CA LEU A 357 -6.59 16.91 -11.11
C LEU A 357 -7.98 17.37 -11.57
N LYS A 358 -8.97 16.51 -11.36
CA LYS A 358 -10.35 16.80 -11.73
C LYS A 358 -10.90 17.94 -10.86
N ALA A 359 -11.63 18.87 -11.47
CA ALA A 359 -12.27 19.97 -10.74
C ALA A 359 -13.22 19.47 -9.65
N GLU A 360 -13.87 18.32 -9.88
CA GLU A 360 -14.74 17.63 -8.93
C GLU A 360 -14.02 17.30 -7.61
N VAL A 361 -12.75 16.89 -7.67
CA VAL A 361 -11.95 16.58 -6.47
C VAL A 361 -11.66 17.85 -5.67
N ILE A 362 -11.33 18.96 -6.36
CA ILE A 362 -11.10 20.26 -5.72
C ILE A 362 -12.40 20.75 -5.07
N ILE A 363 -13.52 20.69 -5.80
CA ILE A 363 -14.84 21.11 -5.31
C ILE A 363 -15.24 20.26 -4.11
N ALA A 364 -15.06 18.94 -4.17
CA ALA A 364 -15.31 18.03 -3.06
C ALA A 364 -14.44 18.37 -1.85
N ALA A 365 -13.13 18.60 -2.03
CA ALA A 365 -12.23 18.99 -0.94
C ALA A 365 -12.70 20.28 -0.25
N VAL A 366 -13.11 21.29 -1.03
CA VAL A 366 -13.63 22.57 -0.53
C VAL A 366 -14.95 22.36 0.22
N LEU A 367 -15.93 21.70 -0.40
CA LEU A 367 -17.27 21.50 0.16
C LEU A 367 -17.23 20.63 1.42
N ILE A 368 -16.47 19.54 1.41
CA ILE A 368 -16.32 18.65 2.56
C ILE A 368 -15.61 19.41 3.70
N SER A 369 -14.52 20.11 3.43
CA SER A 369 -13.80 20.85 4.47
C SER A 369 -14.65 21.96 5.08
N MET A 370 -15.34 22.74 4.25
CA MET A 370 -16.25 23.79 4.73
C MET A 370 -17.45 23.19 5.47
N GLY A 371 -18.02 22.10 4.97
CA GLY A 371 -19.13 21.38 5.61
C GLY A 371 -18.74 20.85 6.99
N VAL A 372 -17.57 20.20 7.10
CA VAL A 372 -17.05 19.70 8.38
C VAL A 372 -16.74 20.85 9.34
N ALA A 373 -16.14 21.95 8.86
CA ALA A 373 -15.90 23.13 9.69
C ALA A 373 -17.20 23.75 10.22
N MET A 374 -18.23 23.84 9.37
CA MET A 374 -19.56 24.30 9.76
C MET A 374 -20.16 23.37 10.80
N VAL A 375 -20.29 22.07 10.49
CA VAL A 375 -20.87 21.05 11.39
C VAL A 375 -20.14 21.01 12.74
N GLY A 376 -18.81 21.02 12.72
CA GLY A 376 -18.00 21.04 13.94
C GLY A 376 -18.26 22.25 14.82
N THR A 377 -18.57 23.41 14.23
CA THR A 377 -18.77 24.67 14.96
C THR A 377 -20.22 25.07 15.17
N LEU A 378 -21.19 24.29 14.66
CA LEU A 378 -22.63 24.56 14.81
C LEU A 378 -23.02 24.80 16.27
N TYR A 379 -22.52 23.98 17.18
CA TYR A 379 -22.78 24.12 18.62
C TYR A 379 -22.27 25.47 19.17
N ALA A 380 -21.02 25.83 18.87
CA ALA A 380 -20.43 27.10 19.31
C ALA A 380 -21.23 28.30 18.76
N VAL A 381 -21.46 28.32 17.44
CA VAL A 381 -22.11 29.45 16.76
C VAL A 381 -23.57 29.60 17.20
N SER A 382 -24.31 28.50 17.35
CA SER A 382 -25.70 28.54 17.83
C SER A 382 -25.80 29.04 19.27
N SER A 383 -24.83 28.68 20.13
CA SER A 383 -24.73 29.22 21.49
C SER A 383 -24.52 30.74 21.48
N ALA A 384 -23.62 31.27 20.65
CA ALA A 384 -23.44 32.73 20.50
C ALA A 384 -24.70 33.45 19.99
N ALA A 385 -25.36 32.87 18.98
CA ALA A 385 -26.53 33.45 18.36
C ALA A 385 -27.73 33.48 19.31
N SER A 386 -27.92 32.45 20.14
CA SER A 386 -29.05 32.34 21.06
C SER A 386 -28.88 33.11 22.38
N LEU A 387 -27.66 33.57 22.71
CA LEU A 387 -27.39 34.25 23.99
C LEU A 387 -28.17 35.57 24.14
N PRO A 388 -29.06 35.72 25.14
CA PRO A 388 -29.80 36.96 25.36
C PRO A 388 -28.86 38.11 25.82
N PRO A 389 -29.03 39.36 25.31
CA PRO A 389 -28.13 40.47 25.63
C PRO A 389 -28.02 40.74 27.13
N ALA A 390 -29.14 40.74 27.85
CA ALA A 390 -29.18 40.98 29.28
C ALA A 390 -28.45 39.90 30.12
N GLN A 391 -28.39 38.66 29.62
CA GLN A 391 -27.64 37.58 30.28
C GLN A 391 -26.15 37.63 29.94
N ALA A 392 -25.79 38.05 28.73
CA ALA A 392 -24.39 38.15 28.32
C ALA A 392 -23.66 39.35 28.93
N MET A 393 -24.38 40.36 29.43
CA MET A 393 -23.85 41.50 30.19
C MET A 393 -23.62 41.20 31.68
N ARG A 394 -24.14 40.07 32.19
CA ARG A 394 -23.88 39.65 33.57
C ARG A 394 -22.59 38.81 33.62
N PRO A 395 -21.76 38.96 34.67
CA PRO A 395 -20.64 38.07 34.90
C PRO A 395 -21.11 36.63 34.90
N GLU A 396 -20.32 35.74 34.30
CA GLU A 396 -20.65 34.31 34.27
C GLU A 396 -20.81 33.80 35.72
N PRO A 397 -21.95 33.19 36.08
CA PRO A 397 -22.17 32.72 37.44
C PRO A 397 -21.06 31.73 37.82
N PRO A 398 -20.52 31.79 39.06
CA PRO A 398 -19.47 30.88 39.49
C PRO A 398 -19.93 29.44 39.29
N ALA A 399 -19.07 28.61 38.69
CA ALA A 399 -19.41 27.22 38.40
C ALA A 399 -19.82 26.49 39.69
N MET A 400 -20.97 25.80 39.68
CA MET A 400 -21.38 24.96 40.80
C MET A 400 -20.47 23.73 40.87
N TYR A 401 -19.75 23.57 41.99
CA TYR A 401 -18.75 22.52 42.15
C TYR A 401 -19.36 21.29 42.84
N HIS A 402 -19.13 20.10 42.25
CA HIS A 402 -19.48 18.80 42.84
C HIS A 402 -18.22 18.05 43.29
N THR A 403 -18.38 17.07 44.19
CA THR A 403 -17.28 16.21 44.68
C THR A 403 -16.73 15.33 43.56
N THR A 404 -15.41 15.34 43.40
CA THR A 404 -14.70 14.61 42.33
C THR A 404 -14.59 13.11 42.61
N LEU A 405 -14.37 12.29 41.58
CA LEU A 405 -14.18 10.83 41.73
C LEU A 405 -12.97 10.52 42.61
N ILE A 406 -11.86 11.25 42.45
CA ILE A 406 -10.67 11.13 43.30
C ILE A 406 -10.94 11.52 44.76
N GLU A 407 -11.85 12.45 45.01
CA GLU A 407 -12.31 12.79 46.38
C GLU A 407 -13.18 11.69 46.96
N LYS A 408 -14.07 11.09 46.17
CA LYS A 408 -14.89 9.95 46.57
C LYS A 408 -14.06 8.70 46.87
N LEU A 409 -12.97 8.47 46.13
CA LEU A 409 -12.03 7.36 46.32
C LEU A 409 -11.00 7.59 47.44
N GLY A 410 -10.97 8.78 48.08
CA GLY A 410 -10.05 9.08 49.19
C GLY A 410 -8.57 9.25 48.81
N LEU A 411 -8.22 9.06 47.53
CA LEU A 411 -6.86 9.18 46.97
C LEU A 411 -6.27 10.59 47.08
N GLN A 412 -7.11 11.60 47.38
CA GLN A 412 -6.66 12.97 47.64
C GLN A 412 -5.50 13.05 48.63
N ARG A 413 -5.44 12.18 49.66
CA ARG A 413 -4.42 12.25 50.72
C ARG A 413 -2.99 12.05 50.21
N TRP A 414 -2.80 11.39 49.07
CA TRP A 414 -1.47 11.04 48.54
C TRP A 414 -0.90 12.07 47.56
N PHE A 415 -1.70 13.06 47.14
CA PHE A 415 -1.26 14.07 46.18
C PHE A 415 -1.01 15.41 46.85
N SER A 416 0.00 16.16 46.37
CA SER A 416 0.23 17.56 46.75
C SER A 416 -0.89 18.47 46.21
N GLN A 417 -1.05 19.66 46.80
CA GLN A 417 -2.12 20.59 46.42
C GLN A 417 -2.13 20.95 44.91
N PRO A 418 -0.99 21.23 44.24
CA PRO A 418 -0.97 21.50 42.79
C PRO A 418 -1.45 20.31 41.95
N THR A 419 -1.07 19.09 42.33
CA THR A 419 -1.48 17.86 41.62
C THR A 419 -2.97 17.59 41.79
N ARG A 420 -3.53 17.85 42.99
CA ARG A 420 -5.00 17.78 43.20
C ARG A 420 -5.76 18.77 42.32
N MET A 421 -5.21 19.97 42.12
CA MET A 421 -5.83 20.97 41.22
C MET A 421 -5.90 20.47 39.78
N ILE A 422 -4.85 19.81 39.28
CA ILE A 422 -4.81 19.24 37.92
C ILE A 422 -5.95 18.24 37.72
N PHE A 423 -6.03 17.22 38.58
CA PHE A 423 -7.03 16.17 38.43
C PHE A 423 -8.46 16.68 38.57
N ARG A 424 -8.72 17.56 39.54
CA ARG A 424 -10.03 18.19 39.70
C ARG A 424 -10.46 18.91 38.43
N HIS A 425 -9.53 19.55 37.72
CA HIS A 425 -9.90 20.27 36.51
C HIS A 425 -10.21 19.35 35.34
N ILE A 426 -9.44 18.28 35.15
CA ILE A 426 -9.69 17.28 34.11
C ILE A 426 -11.11 16.70 34.28
N GLU A 427 -11.49 16.34 35.51
CA GLU A 427 -12.83 15.81 35.80
C GLU A 427 -13.96 16.83 35.62
N ARG A 428 -13.68 18.13 35.80
CA ARG A 428 -14.68 19.20 35.66
C ARG A 428 -14.97 19.55 34.20
N ARG A 429 -14.07 19.25 33.26
CA ARG A 429 -14.24 19.54 31.83
C ARG A 429 -14.07 18.28 30.97
N PRO A 430 -14.90 17.25 31.20
CA PRO A 430 -14.69 15.91 30.64
C PRO A 430 -14.71 15.90 29.12
N LEU A 431 -15.62 16.65 28.48
CA LEU A 431 -15.72 16.69 27.02
C LEU A 431 -14.44 17.26 26.37
N LYS A 432 -13.87 18.32 26.94
CA LYS A 432 -12.62 18.93 26.44
C LYS A 432 -11.45 17.95 26.62
N SER A 433 -11.31 17.39 27.82
CA SER A 433 -10.25 16.42 28.11
C SER A 433 -10.34 15.17 27.23
N LEU A 434 -11.54 14.59 27.05
CA LEU A 434 -11.79 13.46 26.16
C LEU A 434 -11.37 13.77 24.73
N MET A 435 -11.76 14.92 24.19
CA MET A 435 -11.44 15.26 22.81
C MET A 435 -9.97 15.63 22.60
N THR A 436 -9.30 16.25 23.58
CA THR A 436 -7.84 16.43 23.56
C THR A 436 -7.14 15.07 23.57
N ILE A 437 -7.58 14.14 24.42
CA ILE A 437 -7.07 12.76 24.47
C ILE A 437 -7.27 12.11 23.09
N LEU A 438 -8.48 12.09 22.55
CA LEU A 438 -8.79 11.52 21.23
C LEU A 438 -7.96 12.16 20.12
N GLY A 439 -7.83 13.48 20.07
CA GLY A 439 -7.03 14.16 19.05
C GLY A 439 -5.55 13.76 19.08
N ILE A 440 -4.96 13.66 20.28
CA ILE A 440 -3.57 13.18 20.46
C ILE A 440 -3.47 11.68 20.13
N SER A 441 -4.46 10.88 20.52
CA SER A 441 -4.52 9.44 20.23
C SER A 441 -4.63 9.15 18.73
N MET A 442 -5.44 9.92 17.99
CA MET A 442 -5.51 9.82 16.52
C MET A 442 -4.17 10.20 15.88
N ALA A 443 -3.49 11.23 16.39
CA ALA A 443 -2.15 11.59 15.94
C ALA A 443 -1.17 10.41 16.09
N CYS A 444 -1.14 9.79 17.27
CA CYS A 444 -0.34 8.61 17.56
C CYS A 444 -0.70 7.45 16.62
N GLY A 445 -1.99 7.16 16.44
CA GLY A 445 -2.47 6.07 15.59
C GLY A 445 -2.11 6.27 14.11
N THR A 446 -2.25 7.48 13.58
CA THR A 446 -1.87 7.78 12.18
C THR A 446 -0.36 7.62 11.92
N MET A 447 0.50 7.92 12.90
CA MET A 447 1.94 7.68 12.77
C MET A 447 2.29 6.19 12.73
N MET A 448 1.58 5.36 13.50
CA MET A 448 1.82 3.91 13.52
C MET A 448 1.58 3.24 12.17
N VAL A 449 0.66 3.78 11.36
CA VAL A 449 0.39 3.28 10.00
C VAL A 449 1.63 3.36 9.10
N GLY A 450 2.48 4.38 9.27
CA GLY A 450 3.73 4.50 8.50
C GLY A 450 4.69 3.33 8.77
N GLY A 451 4.91 3.01 10.04
CA GLY A 451 5.81 1.91 10.44
C GLY A 451 5.22 0.50 10.32
N PHE A 452 3.91 0.38 10.14
CA PHE A 452 3.22 -0.91 9.98
C PHE A 452 3.64 -1.65 8.71
N GLN A 453 3.77 -0.94 7.58
CA GLN A 453 4.12 -1.57 6.30
C GLN A 453 5.51 -2.21 6.33
N GLU A 454 6.50 -1.54 6.92
CA GLU A 454 7.85 -2.09 7.11
C GLU A 454 7.84 -3.39 7.92
N GLY A 455 7.09 -3.41 9.04
CA GLY A 455 6.97 -4.58 9.90
C GLY A 455 6.27 -5.75 9.21
N ALA A 456 5.22 -5.46 8.44
CA ALA A 456 4.48 -6.45 7.68
C ALA A 456 5.35 -7.11 6.60
N ILE A 457 6.03 -6.30 5.78
CA ILE A 457 6.93 -6.78 4.72
C ILE A 457 8.05 -7.65 5.30
N LYS A 458 8.71 -7.19 6.38
CA LYS A 458 9.77 -7.97 7.04
C LYS A 458 9.26 -9.30 7.55
N HIS A 459 8.06 -9.34 8.11
CA HIS A 459 7.45 -10.59 8.56
C HIS A 459 7.09 -11.52 7.40
N MET A 460 6.56 -10.99 6.29
CA MET A 460 6.25 -11.77 5.09
C MET A 460 7.51 -12.42 4.53
N VAL A 461 8.60 -11.66 4.38
CA VAL A 461 9.89 -12.16 3.91
C VAL A 461 10.48 -13.20 4.86
N GLU A 462 10.43 -12.97 6.17
CA GLU A 462 10.94 -13.92 7.17
C GLU A 462 10.15 -15.24 7.17
N VAL A 463 8.82 -15.19 7.09
CA VAL A 463 7.99 -16.41 7.05
C VAL A 463 8.18 -17.14 5.72
N GLN A 464 8.21 -16.43 4.59
CA GLN A 464 8.38 -17.03 3.27
C GLN A 464 9.78 -17.60 3.07
N PHE A 465 10.84 -16.83 3.32
CA PHE A 465 12.21 -17.18 2.94
C PHE A 465 13.13 -17.53 4.12
N GLY A 466 12.75 -17.15 5.35
CA GLY A 466 13.47 -17.57 6.57
C GLY A 466 12.97 -18.91 7.10
N MET A 467 11.65 -19.13 7.09
CA MET A 467 11.03 -20.31 7.71
C MET A 467 10.55 -21.36 6.71
N SER A 468 9.80 -20.96 5.67
CA SER A 468 9.17 -21.87 4.69
C SER A 468 10.15 -22.36 3.62
N GLN A 469 10.70 -21.44 2.81
CA GLN A 469 11.59 -21.71 1.69
C GLN A 469 13.03 -21.27 2.00
N ARG A 470 13.86 -22.21 2.48
CA ARG A 470 15.22 -22.00 3.00
C ARG A 470 16.32 -22.30 1.97
N SER A 471 15.98 -22.26 0.69
CA SER A 471 16.89 -22.46 -0.44
C SER A 471 17.69 -21.21 -0.76
N ASP A 472 18.94 -21.36 -1.19
CA ASP A 472 19.74 -20.23 -1.69
C ASP A 472 19.51 -20.01 -3.19
N LEU A 473 19.43 -21.11 -3.95
CA LEU A 473 19.15 -21.12 -5.39
C LEU A 473 17.93 -21.98 -5.72
N THR A 474 17.19 -21.59 -6.75
CA THR A 474 16.15 -22.42 -7.38
C THR A 474 16.48 -22.64 -8.84
N ALA A 475 16.70 -23.88 -9.25
CA ALA A 475 16.93 -24.26 -10.64
C ALA A 475 15.62 -24.72 -11.29
N ILE A 476 15.19 -24.03 -12.35
CA ILE A 476 13.96 -24.32 -13.09
C ILE A 476 14.34 -25.08 -14.37
N PHE A 477 13.70 -26.22 -14.62
CA PHE A 477 13.97 -27.01 -15.81
C PHE A 477 13.13 -26.53 -17.01
N THR A 478 13.65 -26.70 -18.22
CA THR A 478 12.96 -26.34 -19.47
C THR A 478 11.69 -27.17 -19.69
N GLU A 479 11.73 -28.44 -19.33
CA GLU A 479 10.59 -29.36 -19.30
C GLU A 479 10.69 -30.24 -18.05
N PRO A 480 9.57 -30.79 -17.53
CA PRO A 480 9.62 -31.74 -16.44
C PRO A 480 10.60 -32.88 -16.74
N THR A 481 11.60 -33.07 -15.87
CA THR A 481 12.68 -34.06 -16.05
C THR A 481 12.58 -35.14 -14.99
N SER A 482 13.29 -36.25 -15.20
CA SER A 482 13.39 -37.30 -14.19
C SER A 482 14.02 -36.78 -12.90
N GLN A 483 13.49 -37.21 -11.76
CA GLN A 483 14.03 -36.94 -10.43
C GLN A 483 15.50 -37.38 -10.29
N ARG A 484 16.02 -38.27 -11.15
CA ARG A 484 17.45 -38.61 -11.20
C ARG A 484 18.35 -37.42 -11.52
N SER A 485 17.84 -36.37 -12.15
CA SER A 485 18.57 -35.11 -12.38
C SER A 485 18.97 -34.40 -11.08
N LEU A 486 18.34 -34.73 -9.94
CA LEU A 486 18.77 -34.22 -8.64
C LEU A 486 20.17 -34.72 -8.26
N TYR A 487 20.54 -35.95 -8.63
CA TYR A 487 21.88 -36.48 -8.32
C TYR A 487 23.00 -35.71 -9.02
N SER A 488 22.76 -35.24 -10.25
CA SER A 488 23.73 -34.37 -10.94
C SER A 488 23.85 -33.00 -10.25
N LEU A 489 22.74 -32.42 -9.78
CA LEU A 489 22.78 -31.16 -9.04
C LEU A 489 23.48 -31.32 -7.69
N GLN A 490 23.22 -32.41 -6.97
CA GLN A 490 23.87 -32.72 -5.70
C GLN A 490 25.37 -33.01 -5.84
N SER A 491 25.82 -33.47 -7.01
CA SER A 491 27.23 -33.73 -7.27
C SER A 491 28.07 -32.47 -7.54
N LEU A 492 27.42 -31.33 -7.73
CA LEU A 492 28.10 -30.05 -7.94
C LEU A 492 28.87 -29.64 -6.68
N ARG A 493 30.10 -29.19 -6.85
CA ARG A 493 30.94 -28.75 -5.74
C ARG A 493 30.33 -27.52 -5.08
N GLY A 494 30.05 -27.60 -3.78
CA GLY A 494 29.44 -26.51 -3.01
C GLY A 494 27.94 -26.65 -2.82
N VAL A 495 27.28 -27.61 -3.48
CA VAL A 495 25.87 -27.92 -3.21
C VAL A 495 25.79 -28.83 -1.98
N GLU A 496 25.17 -28.32 -0.91
CA GLU A 496 25.01 -29.05 0.35
C GLU A 496 23.80 -29.99 0.29
N HIS A 497 22.68 -29.49 -0.24
CA HIS A 497 21.41 -30.23 -0.26
C HIS A 497 20.54 -29.80 -1.43
N VAL A 498 19.80 -30.75 -2.02
CA VAL A 498 18.90 -30.50 -3.16
C VAL A 498 17.54 -31.16 -2.93
N GLU A 499 16.47 -30.39 -3.16
CA GLU A 499 15.10 -30.88 -3.10
C GLU A 499 14.36 -30.58 -4.41
N GLY A 500 13.90 -31.63 -5.09
CA GLY A 500 13.09 -31.48 -6.30
C GLY A 500 11.62 -31.30 -5.97
N PHE A 501 10.92 -30.52 -6.80
CA PHE A 501 9.48 -30.34 -6.72
C PHE A 501 8.84 -30.29 -8.11
N ARG A 502 7.53 -30.59 -8.15
CA ARG A 502 6.70 -30.56 -9.36
C ARG A 502 5.66 -29.46 -9.19
N VAL A 503 5.48 -28.61 -10.18
CA VAL A 503 4.41 -27.60 -10.18
C VAL A 503 3.49 -27.89 -11.35
N VAL A 504 2.19 -28.02 -11.08
CA VAL A 504 1.16 -28.16 -12.14
C VAL A 504 0.11 -27.08 -12.02
N THR A 505 -0.33 -26.53 -13.14
CA THR A 505 -1.48 -25.61 -13.15
C THR A 505 -2.78 -26.42 -13.08
N ALA A 506 -3.66 -26.06 -12.16
CA ALA A 506 -4.94 -26.73 -11.94
C ALA A 506 -6.06 -25.75 -11.60
N LYS A 507 -7.29 -26.12 -11.94
CA LYS A 507 -8.51 -25.48 -11.46
C LYS A 507 -9.02 -26.26 -10.26
N LEU A 508 -9.02 -25.62 -9.09
CA LEU A 508 -9.48 -26.19 -7.84
C LEU A 508 -10.94 -25.82 -7.66
N ARG A 509 -11.83 -26.82 -7.60
CA ARG A 509 -13.29 -26.62 -7.54
C ARG A 509 -13.88 -27.28 -6.29
N PHE A 510 -14.66 -26.50 -5.57
CA PHE A 510 -15.52 -26.97 -4.49
C PHE A 510 -16.94 -26.46 -4.73
N GLU A 511 -17.88 -27.38 -4.94
CA GLU A 511 -19.25 -27.06 -5.36
C GLU A 511 -19.28 -26.15 -6.61
N HIS A 512 -19.88 -24.96 -6.48
CA HIS A 512 -19.99 -23.95 -7.53
C HIS A 512 -18.80 -22.97 -7.57
N ARG A 513 -17.88 -23.06 -6.61
CA ARG A 513 -16.73 -22.15 -6.50
C ARG A 513 -15.51 -22.82 -7.11
N SER A 514 -14.79 -22.07 -7.93
CA SER A 514 -13.53 -22.55 -8.50
C SER A 514 -12.48 -21.47 -8.49
N TYR A 515 -11.23 -21.85 -8.25
CA TYR A 515 -10.09 -20.97 -8.31
C TYR A 515 -8.97 -21.64 -9.12
N ARG A 516 -8.40 -20.90 -10.09
CA ARG A 516 -7.30 -21.41 -10.92
C ARG A 516 -5.98 -21.05 -10.25
N THR A 517 -5.17 -22.06 -9.97
CA THR A 517 -3.84 -21.85 -9.37
C THR A 517 -2.90 -23.03 -9.60
N SER A 518 -1.76 -23.06 -8.93
CA SER A 518 -0.79 -24.15 -8.98
C SER A 518 -0.97 -25.15 -7.85
N VAL A 519 -0.83 -26.44 -8.17
CA VAL A 519 -0.64 -27.52 -7.20
C VAL A 519 0.83 -27.93 -7.23
N GLN A 520 1.50 -27.87 -6.09
CA GLN A 520 2.91 -28.20 -5.94
C GLN A 520 3.09 -29.55 -5.24
N GLY A 521 3.84 -30.43 -5.90
CA GLY A 521 4.31 -31.69 -5.37
C GLY A 521 5.65 -31.49 -4.68
N ILE A 522 5.69 -31.62 -3.36
CA ILE A 522 6.91 -31.42 -2.55
C ILE A 522 7.30 -32.68 -1.77
N ALA A 523 8.55 -32.74 -1.32
CA ALA A 523 9.01 -33.82 -0.46
C ALA A 523 8.32 -33.76 0.93
N PRO A 524 7.96 -34.90 1.54
CA PRO A 524 7.22 -34.92 2.81
C PRO A 524 8.02 -34.39 4.01
N ASP A 525 9.33 -34.64 4.02
CA ASP A 525 10.27 -34.22 5.08
C ASP A 525 11.28 -33.19 4.54
N GLY A 526 10.79 -32.25 3.72
CA GLY A 526 11.62 -31.21 3.12
C GLY A 526 12.34 -30.35 4.17
N SER A 527 13.64 -30.22 4.03
CA SER A 527 14.49 -29.33 4.82
C SER A 527 14.58 -27.92 4.22
N LEU A 528 14.45 -27.81 2.88
CA LEU A 528 14.50 -26.55 2.14
C LEU A 528 13.11 -25.96 1.93
N MET A 529 12.10 -26.80 1.68
CA MET A 529 10.70 -26.35 1.63
C MET A 529 9.88 -26.98 2.74
N ARG A 530 9.28 -26.15 3.59
CA ARG A 530 8.44 -26.57 4.73
C ARG A 530 7.13 -25.83 4.75
N LEU A 531 6.03 -26.57 4.82
CA LEU A 531 4.72 -25.98 5.02
C LEU A 531 4.54 -25.64 6.49
N LEU A 532 3.98 -24.46 6.77
CA LEU A 532 3.78 -23.94 8.12
C LEU A 532 2.29 -23.81 8.40
N ASP A 533 1.82 -24.19 9.60
CA ASP A 533 0.44 -23.93 10.03
C ASP A 533 0.26 -22.46 10.43
N THR A 534 -0.97 -22.08 10.80
CA THR A 534 -1.29 -20.71 11.28
C THR A 534 -0.54 -20.29 12.55
N ARG A 535 0.14 -21.22 13.23
CA ARG A 535 1.01 -21.00 14.39
C ARG A 535 2.49 -21.14 14.03
N LEU A 536 2.82 -21.13 12.74
CA LEU A 536 4.16 -21.29 12.19
C LEU A 536 4.84 -22.60 12.58
N LYS A 537 4.07 -23.66 12.85
CA LYS A 537 4.59 -25.00 13.08
C LYS A 537 4.65 -25.77 11.78
N VAL A 538 5.71 -26.56 11.61
CA VAL A 538 5.88 -27.40 10.42
C VAL A 538 4.72 -28.40 10.32
N ILE A 539 4.08 -28.47 9.16
CA ILE A 539 3.05 -29.45 8.81
C ILE A 539 3.74 -30.62 8.13
N ASN A 540 3.56 -31.83 8.68
CA ASN A 540 3.98 -33.04 7.99
C ASN A 540 3.01 -33.35 6.86
N LEU A 541 3.52 -33.47 5.64
CA LEU A 541 2.71 -33.70 4.46
C LEU A 541 2.31 -35.18 4.38
N PRO A 542 1.02 -35.51 4.48
CA PRO A 542 0.59 -36.91 4.43
C PRO A 542 0.76 -37.51 3.02
N PRO A 543 0.79 -38.85 2.90
CA PRO A 543 0.90 -39.52 1.61
C PRO A 543 -0.26 -39.23 0.66
N GLU A 544 -1.45 -38.94 1.18
CA GLU A 544 -2.64 -38.66 0.40
C GLU A 544 -3.35 -37.40 0.93
N GLY A 545 -4.04 -36.71 0.02
CA GLY A 545 -4.73 -35.45 0.31
C GLY A 545 -3.94 -34.21 -0.13
N ILE A 546 -4.61 -33.06 -0.01
CA ILE A 546 -4.08 -31.75 -0.39
C ILE A 546 -4.09 -30.81 0.81
N ILE A 547 -2.99 -30.06 0.97
CA ILE A 547 -2.92 -28.92 1.89
C ILE A 547 -3.16 -27.67 1.05
N LEU A 548 -4.11 -26.83 1.45
CA LEU A 548 -4.36 -25.56 0.78
C LEU A 548 -3.76 -24.43 1.59
N THR A 549 -3.42 -23.30 0.94
CA THR A 549 -3.20 -22.09 1.72
C THR A 549 -4.49 -21.70 2.45
N ASP A 550 -4.35 -21.12 3.65
CA ASP A 550 -5.47 -20.73 4.50
C ASP A 550 -6.45 -19.81 3.77
N TYR A 551 -5.94 -18.85 3.00
CA TYR A 551 -6.80 -17.94 2.24
C TYR A 551 -7.49 -18.59 1.03
N LEU A 552 -6.84 -19.54 0.35
CA LEU A 552 -7.49 -20.30 -0.72
C LEU A 552 -8.68 -21.11 -0.18
N ALA A 553 -8.54 -21.64 1.04
CA ALA A 553 -9.63 -22.32 1.71
C ALA A 553 -10.79 -21.37 2.08
N GLU A 554 -10.50 -20.11 2.45
CA GLU A 554 -11.52 -19.07 2.65
C GLU A 554 -12.26 -18.73 1.35
N ILE A 555 -11.55 -18.56 0.22
CA ILE A 555 -12.14 -18.25 -1.10
C ILE A 555 -13.08 -19.36 -1.56
N LEU A 556 -12.67 -20.62 -1.41
CA LEU A 556 -13.50 -21.77 -1.76
C LEU A 556 -14.56 -22.08 -0.68
N HIS A 557 -14.44 -21.48 0.51
CA HIS A 557 -15.11 -21.84 1.76
C HIS A 557 -15.10 -23.34 2.06
N ILE A 558 -13.93 -23.96 1.87
CA ILE A 558 -13.71 -25.38 2.12
C ILE A 558 -13.04 -25.58 3.48
N LYS A 559 -13.35 -26.67 4.17
CA LYS A 559 -12.77 -27.02 5.48
C LYS A 559 -11.89 -28.27 5.37
N VAL A 560 -11.01 -28.44 6.36
CA VAL A 560 -10.24 -29.68 6.50
C VAL A 560 -11.21 -30.85 6.71
N GLY A 561 -11.06 -31.89 5.89
CA GLY A 561 -11.93 -33.06 5.80
C GLY A 561 -12.83 -33.09 4.57
N ASP A 562 -13.04 -31.95 3.90
CA ASP A 562 -13.89 -31.87 2.71
C ASP A 562 -13.16 -32.41 1.45
N MET A 563 -13.94 -32.84 0.45
CA MET A 563 -13.42 -33.32 -0.84
C MET A 563 -13.33 -32.18 -1.85
N LEU A 564 -12.12 -31.87 -2.30
CA LEU A 564 -11.82 -30.88 -3.33
C LEU A 564 -11.66 -31.55 -4.69
N THR A 565 -12.28 -31.00 -5.73
CA THR A 565 -12.02 -31.43 -7.11
C THR A 565 -10.81 -30.67 -7.67
N ILE A 566 -9.80 -31.40 -8.12
CA ILE A 566 -8.63 -30.87 -8.83
C ILE A 566 -8.80 -31.21 -10.30
N GLU A 567 -8.88 -30.19 -11.14
CA GLU A 567 -8.89 -30.31 -12.60
C GLU A 567 -7.52 -29.83 -13.13
N VAL A 568 -6.62 -30.76 -13.46
CA VAL A 568 -5.29 -30.41 -13.98
C VAL A 568 -5.42 -29.87 -15.40
N LEU A 569 -4.71 -28.78 -15.71
CA LEU A 569 -4.83 -28.09 -17.00
C LEU A 569 -3.73 -28.48 -18.00
N GLU A 570 -2.76 -29.28 -17.57
CA GLU A 570 -1.64 -29.79 -18.38
C GLU A 570 -1.68 -31.33 -18.55
N GLY A 571 -0.87 -31.84 -19.49
CA GLY A 571 -0.77 -33.28 -19.77
C GLY A 571 -2.11 -33.92 -20.17
N ASP A 572 -2.41 -35.07 -19.57
CA ASP A 572 -3.66 -35.82 -19.78
C ASP A 572 -4.87 -35.18 -19.08
N ARG A 573 -4.67 -34.08 -18.36
CA ARG A 573 -5.71 -33.30 -17.65
C ARG A 573 -6.62 -34.15 -16.77
N PRO A 574 -6.07 -34.98 -15.86
CA PRO A 574 -6.89 -35.75 -14.95
C PRO A 574 -7.76 -34.83 -14.09
N VAL A 575 -9.01 -35.26 -13.89
CA VAL A 575 -9.95 -34.67 -12.94
C VAL A 575 -10.14 -35.65 -11.80
N MET A 576 -9.98 -35.17 -10.58
CA MET A 576 -9.88 -36.06 -9.43
C MET A 576 -10.36 -35.36 -8.17
N GLN A 577 -10.91 -36.13 -7.22
CA GLN A 577 -11.32 -35.62 -5.93
C GLN A 577 -10.32 -36.05 -4.84
N VAL A 578 -9.88 -35.11 -4.03
CA VAL A 578 -8.96 -35.36 -2.91
C VAL A 578 -9.46 -34.72 -1.63
N PRO A 579 -9.21 -35.34 -0.47
CA PRO A 579 -9.54 -34.71 0.81
C PRO A 579 -8.57 -33.55 1.10
N VAL A 580 -9.11 -32.45 1.61
CA VAL A 580 -8.30 -31.37 2.21
C VAL A 580 -7.84 -31.83 3.59
N VAL A 581 -6.54 -32.00 3.78
CA VAL A 581 -5.96 -32.61 4.99
C VAL A 581 -5.34 -31.59 5.94
N GLY A 582 -5.12 -30.36 5.47
CA GLY A 582 -4.57 -29.28 6.29
C GLY A 582 -4.60 -27.94 5.58
N LEU A 583 -4.30 -26.89 6.34
CA LEU A 583 -4.17 -25.53 5.83
C LEU A 583 -2.78 -24.98 6.17
N ALA A 584 -2.08 -24.48 5.16
CA ALA A 584 -0.78 -23.82 5.31
C ALA A 584 -0.95 -22.29 5.40
N LYS A 585 -0.18 -21.66 6.27
CA LYS A 585 -0.09 -20.20 6.37
C LYS A 585 0.94 -19.70 5.37
N GLU A 586 0.47 -19.07 4.32
CA GLU A 586 1.31 -18.37 3.35
C GLU A 586 0.78 -16.97 3.15
N TYR A 587 1.68 -15.99 3.17
CA TYR A 587 1.28 -14.61 2.91
C TYR A 587 1.17 -14.31 1.43
N LEU A 588 1.61 -15.23 0.55
CA LEU A 588 1.97 -14.94 -0.83
C LEU A 588 1.47 -16.00 -1.78
N GLY A 589 0.69 -15.55 -2.75
CA GLY A 589 0.03 -16.45 -3.68
C GLY A 589 -0.96 -17.37 -2.98
N LEU A 590 -1.58 -18.23 -3.79
CA LEU A 590 -2.60 -19.17 -3.37
C LEU A 590 -2.24 -20.52 -3.95
N ASN A 591 -1.72 -21.47 -3.18
CA ASN A 591 -1.25 -22.74 -3.73
C ASN A 591 -1.94 -23.94 -3.07
N GLY A 592 -2.01 -25.03 -3.81
CA GLY A 592 -2.27 -26.36 -3.25
C GLY A 592 -0.96 -27.14 -3.13
N TYR A 593 -0.80 -27.90 -2.06
CA TYR A 593 0.39 -28.72 -1.83
C TYR A 593 0.02 -30.18 -1.62
N MET A 594 0.73 -31.07 -2.31
CA MET A 594 0.60 -32.52 -2.20
C MET A 594 1.98 -33.15 -2.12
N GLN A 595 2.05 -34.39 -1.66
CA GLN A 595 3.31 -35.12 -1.72
C GLN A 595 3.73 -35.33 -3.18
N LEU A 596 5.00 -35.09 -3.51
CA LEU A 596 5.55 -35.18 -4.88
C LEU A 596 5.20 -36.50 -5.57
N ASN A 597 5.41 -37.62 -4.88
CA ASN A 597 5.12 -38.95 -5.44
C ASN A 597 3.63 -39.16 -5.70
N SER A 598 2.78 -38.57 -4.87
CA SER A 598 1.33 -38.66 -5.01
C SER A 598 0.86 -37.81 -6.18
N LEU A 599 1.35 -36.57 -6.30
CA LEU A 599 1.05 -35.73 -7.46
C LEU A 599 1.49 -36.39 -8.78
N ASN A 600 2.70 -36.94 -8.84
CA ASN A 600 3.16 -37.65 -10.04
C ASN A 600 2.29 -38.87 -10.36
N ARG A 601 1.93 -39.68 -9.36
CA ARG A 601 1.02 -40.82 -9.54
C ARG A 601 -0.35 -40.38 -10.07
N LEU A 602 -0.87 -39.26 -9.59
CA LEU A 602 -2.16 -38.71 -10.02
C LEU A 602 -2.15 -38.23 -11.47
N LEU A 603 -1.00 -37.73 -11.92
CA LEU A 603 -0.79 -37.33 -13.31
C LEU A 603 -0.48 -38.52 -14.24
N ASN A 604 -0.39 -39.74 -13.69
CA ASN A 604 0.20 -40.91 -14.38
C ASN A 604 1.61 -40.61 -14.94
N GLU A 605 2.33 -39.69 -14.31
CA GLU A 605 3.72 -39.37 -14.61
C GLU A 605 4.64 -40.25 -13.75
N GLY A 606 5.82 -40.58 -14.27
CA GLY A 606 6.86 -41.25 -13.48
C GLY A 606 7.42 -40.33 -12.39
N HIS A 607 8.59 -40.67 -11.84
CA HIS A 607 9.28 -39.77 -10.91
C HIS A 607 9.87 -38.55 -11.66
N VAL A 608 9.06 -37.51 -11.81
CA VAL A 608 9.41 -36.27 -12.52
C VAL A 608 9.35 -35.03 -11.61
N ILE A 609 10.11 -34.01 -11.98
CA ILE A 609 10.23 -32.73 -11.27
C ILE A 609 10.28 -31.57 -12.29
N SER A 610 9.67 -30.44 -11.93
CA SER A 610 9.69 -29.19 -12.72
C SER A 610 10.88 -28.31 -12.36
N ALA A 611 11.32 -28.36 -11.11
CA ALA A 611 12.39 -27.52 -10.57
C ALA A 611 13.04 -28.17 -9.35
N ALA A 612 14.15 -27.58 -8.89
CA ALA A 612 14.87 -28.01 -7.70
C ALA A 612 15.30 -26.80 -6.86
N TRP A 613 15.10 -26.89 -5.55
CA TRP A 613 15.69 -26.01 -4.55
C TRP A 613 17.08 -26.52 -4.17
N LEU A 614 18.05 -25.62 -4.08
CA LEU A 614 19.42 -25.94 -3.71
C LEU A 614 19.86 -25.10 -2.50
N LYS A 615 20.50 -25.76 -1.55
CA LYS A 615 21.32 -25.13 -0.51
C LYS A 615 22.77 -25.16 -0.96
N VAL A 616 23.43 -24.01 -0.94
CA VAL A 616 24.76 -23.85 -1.51
C VAL A 616 25.67 -23.17 -0.51
N ASP A 617 26.91 -23.65 -0.40
CA ASP A 617 27.97 -22.99 0.34
C ASP A 617 28.24 -21.61 -0.29
N ARG A 618 28.14 -20.56 0.52
CA ARG A 618 28.37 -19.17 0.11
C ARG A 618 29.69 -18.95 -0.61
N LEU A 619 30.74 -19.72 -0.28
CA LEU A 619 32.05 -19.60 -0.94
C LEU A 619 32.06 -20.13 -2.38
N HIS A 620 31.18 -21.08 -2.70
CA HIS A 620 31.10 -21.75 -4.00
C HIS A 620 29.84 -21.35 -4.79
N GLN A 621 28.99 -20.48 -4.24
CA GLN A 621 27.70 -20.08 -4.82
C GLN A 621 27.81 -19.53 -6.25
N ALA A 622 28.81 -18.69 -6.51
CA ALA A 622 29.06 -18.15 -7.85
C ALA A 622 29.49 -19.23 -8.85
N ASP A 623 30.29 -20.21 -8.42
CA ASP A 623 30.76 -21.31 -9.27
C ASP A 623 29.61 -22.27 -9.60
N VAL A 624 28.82 -22.66 -8.60
CA VAL A 624 27.62 -23.49 -8.78
C VAL A 624 26.65 -22.80 -9.74
N TYR A 625 26.41 -21.50 -9.56
CA TYR A 625 25.56 -20.76 -10.47
C TYR A 625 26.10 -20.77 -11.92
N ALA A 626 27.40 -20.50 -12.12
CA ALA A 626 28.01 -20.51 -13.45
C ALA A 626 27.84 -21.87 -14.15
N GLU A 627 27.95 -22.96 -13.40
CA GLU A 627 27.73 -24.32 -13.90
C GLU A 627 26.25 -24.58 -14.24
N LEU A 628 25.31 -24.15 -13.39
CA LEU A 628 23.87 -24.25 -13.66
C LEU A 628 23.45 -23.42 -14.88
N LYS A 629 24.05 -22.24 -15.09
CA LYS A 629 23.79 -21.38 -16.25
C LYS A 629 24.18 -22.07 -17.57
N GLY A 630 25.28 -22.82 -17.56
CA GLY A 630 25.76 -23.58 -18.72
C GLY A 630 24.98 -24.87 -19.00
N ALA A 631 24.13 -25.31 -18.08
CA ALA A 631 23.43 -26.58 -18.19
C ALA A 631 22.29 -26.51 -19.25
N PRO A 632 22.30 -27.35 -20.30
CA PRO A 632 21.32 -27.25 -21.40
C PRO A 632 19.85 -27.43 -21.02
N ARG A 633 19.55 -28.04 -19.88
CA ARG A 633 18.19 -28.36 -19.41
C ARG A 633 17.64 -27.39 -18.37
N ILE A 634 18.43 -26.38 -17.96
CA ILE A 634 18.02 -25.40 -16.95
C ILE A 634 17.56 -24.14 -17.69
N ALA A 635 16.26 -23.84 -17.56
CA ALA A 635 15.63 -22.68 -18.17
C ALA A 635 15.88 -21.38 -17.40
N GLY A 636 16.19 -21.49 -16.11
CA GLY A 636 16.49 -20.34 -15.26
C GLY A 636 17.01 -20.77 -13.89
N VAL A 637 17.77 -19.88 -13.26
CA VAL A 637 18.19 -19.99 -11.87
C VAL A 637 17.77 -18.73 -11.14
N VAL A 638 17.11 -18.87 -10.00
CA VAL A 638 16.72 -17.75 -9.14
C VAL A 638 17.58 -17.78 -7.89
N GLU A 639 18.26 -16.67 -7.60
CA GLU A 639 19.02 -16.47 -6.36
C GLU A 639 18.17 -15.72 -5.33
N GLN A 640 17.90 -16.37 -4.21
CA GLN A 640 16.88 -15.91 -3.28
C GLN A 640 17.31 -14.67 -2.47
N GLU A 641 18.55 -14.67 -1.95
CA GLU A 641 19.08 -13.58 -1.11
C GLU A 641 19.16 -12.27 -1.90
N SER A 642 19.65 -12.34 -3.13
CA SER A 642 19.81 -11.18 -3.98
C SER A 642 18.46 -10.60 -4.44
N ALA A 643 17.47 -11.44 -4.76
CA ALA A 643 16.12 -10.98 -5.08
C ALA A 643 15.47 -10.25 -3.89
N ILE A 644 15.65 -10.76 -2.68
CA ILE A 644 15.16 -10.12 -1.45
C ILE A 644 15.86 -8.77 -1.21
N LYS A 645 17.18 -8.72 -1.40
CA LYS A 645 17.96 -7.49 -1.23
C LYS A 645 17.51 -6.40 -2.21
N SER A 646 17.40 -6.73 -3.50
CA SER A 646 16.94 -5.78 -4.52
C SER A 646 15.51 -5.29 -4.25
N PHE A 647 14.64 -6.16 -3.71
CA PHE A 647 13.32 -5.76 -3.28
C PHE A 647 13.34 -4.76 -2.10
N TYR A 648 14.14 -5.01 -1.05
CA TYR A 648 14.27 -4.06 0.06
C TYR A 648 14.83 -2.72 -0.39
N GLU A 649 15.85 -2.71 -1.25
CA GLU A 649 16.41 -1.46 -1.79
C GLU A 649 15.35 -0.63 -2.53
N THR A 650 14.47 -1.28 -3.30
CA THR A 650 13.38 -0.61 -4.03
C THR A 650 12.25 -0.15 -3.09
N MET A 651 11.91 -0.95 -2.09
CA MET A 651 10.83 -0.63 -1.16
C MET A 651 11.20 0.38 -0.09
N ASP A 652 12.46 0.40 0.35
CA ASP A 652 12.92 1.28 1.43
C ASP A 652 12.68 2.75 1.06
N GLU A 653 12.89 3.16 -0.20
CA GLU A 653 12.59 4.52 -0.65
C GLU A 653 11.09 4.85 -0.55
N THR A 654 10.23 3.91 -0.97
CA THR A 654 8.76 4.08 -0.93
C THR A 654 8.24 4.11 0.50
N ILE A 655 8.71 3.18 1.35
CA ILE A 655 8.36 3.10 2.78
C ILE A 655 8.84 4.35 3.51
N LEU A 656 10.06 4.82 3.21
CA LEU A 656 10.61 6.04 3.82
C LEU A 656 9.80 7.27 3.43
N PHE A 657 9.42 7.42 2.16
CA PHE A 657 8.55 8.51 1.71
C PHE A 657 7.21 8.48 2.45
N PHE A 658 6.54 7.33 2.50
CA PHE A 658 5.25 7.18 3.17
C PHE A 658 5.36 7.46 4.68
N THR A 659 6.36 6.86 5.34
CA THR A 659 6.63 7.05 6.78
C THR A 659 6.93 8.51 7.11
N TYR A 660 7.71 9.19 6.26
CA TYR A 660 8.03 10.61 6.42
C TYR A 660 6.75 11.46 6.37
N ILE A 661 5.90 11.24 5.37
CA ILE A 661 4.63 11.96 5.22
C ILE A 661 3.69 11.68 6.39
N THR A 662 3.45 10.42 6.77
CA THR A 662 2.56 10.09 7.89
C THR A 662 3.08 10.64 9.22
N THR A 663 4.40 10.67 9.41
CA THR A 663 5.04 11.25 10.60
C THR A 663 4.89 12.77 10.64
N LEU A 664 5.14 13.45 9.51
CA LEU A 664 4.97 14.90 9.40
C LEU A 664 3.52 15.31 9.72
N LEU A 665 2.56 14.59 9.15
CA LEU A 665 1.14 14.89 9.28
C LEU A 665 0.57 14.48 10.64
N GLY A 666 0.95 13.32 11.17
CA GLY A 666 0.64 12.95 12.55
C GLY A 666 1.25 13.95 13.55
N GLY A 667 2.48 14.39 13.31
CA GLY A 667 3.19 15.33 14.17
C GLY A 667 2.52 16.70 14.20
N SER A 668 2.03 17.17 13.05
CA SER A 668 1.28 18.41 12.96
C SER A 668 -0.06 18.33 13.71
N ILE A 669 -0.74 17.17 13.70
CA ILE A 669 -1.92 16.93 14.55
C ILE A 669 -1.54 17.00 16.02
N ALA A 670 -0.53 16.23 16.45
CA ALA A 670 -0.13 16.18 17.86
C ALA A 670 0.23 17.58 18.38
N PHE A 671 1.07 18.31 17.64
CA PHE A 671 1.40 19.69 17.93
C PHE A 671 0.16 20.59 17.95
N GLY A 672 -0.68 20.53 16.93
CA GLY A 672 -1.85 21.40 16.78
C GLY A 672 -2.88 21.22 17.90
N VAL A 673 -3.13 19.98 18.31
CA VAL A 673 -4.04 19.64 19.42
C VAL A 673 -3.47 20.08 20.76
N VAL A 674 -2.19 19.76 21.02
CA VAL A 674 -1.54 20.08 22.30
C VAL A 674 -1.40 21.58 22.48
N TYR A 675 -0.89 22.29 21.45
CA TYR A 675 -0.72 23.74 21.47
C TYR A 675 -2.04 24.46 21.73
N ASN A 676 -3.10 24.11 20.99
CA ASN A 676 -4.40 24.73 21.19
C ASN A 676 -4.95 24.48 22.60
N SER A 677 -4.89 23.23 23.05
CA SER A 677 -5.38 22.84 24.38
C SER A 677 -4.66 23.58 25.50
N MET A 678 -3.32 23.69 25.44
CA MET A 678 -2.52 24.45 26.40
C MET A 678 -2.82 25.96 26.33
N ARG A 679 -2.94 26.54 25.14
CA ARG A 679 -3.25 27.97 24.98
C ARG A 679 -4.63 28.33 25.53
N ILE A 680 -5.58 27.41 25.39
CA ILE A 680 -6.91 27.50 25.98
C ILE A 680 -6.81 27.44 27.51
N ALA A 681 -6.15 26.42 28.07
CA ALA A 681 -5.99 26.29 29.51
C ALA A 681 -5.31 27.51 30.16
N LEU A 682 -4.29 28.08 29.51
CA LEU A 682 -3.61 29.29 30.00
C LEU A 682 -4.57 30.48 30.13
N SER A 683 -5.42 30.66 29.12
CA SER A 683 -6.33 31.81 29.08
C SER A 683 -7.53 31.66 29.98
N GLU A 684 -8.06 30.45 30.12
CA GLU A 684 -9.19 30.16 31.03
C GLU A 684 -8.77 30.38 32.49
N ARG A 685 -7.50 30.09 32.80
CA ARG A 685 -6.97 30.20 34.16
C ARG A 685 -6.13 31.43 34.41
N ASN A 686 -6.07 32.39 33.49
CA ASN A 686 -5.14 33.51 33.64
C ASN A 686 -5.38 34.29 34.95
N ARG A 687 -6.65 34.41 35.37
CA ARG A 687 -7.05 35.05 36.64
C ARG A 687 -6.70 34.17 37.86
N GLU A 688 -6.97 32.87 37.81
CA GLU A 688 -6.61 31.92 38.87
C GLU A 688 -5.09 31.85 39.08
N LEU A 689 -4.32 31.75 37.99
CA LEU A 689 -2.86 31.72 38.01
C LEU A 689 -2.28 33.04 38.52
N ALA A 690 -2.89 34.18 38.16
CA ALA A 690 -2.50 35.49 38.72
C ALA A 690 -2.77 35.56 40.23
N SER A 691 -3.93 35.11 40.71
CA SER A 691 -4.25 35.06 42.14
C SER A 691 -3.29 34.15 42.92
N LEU A 692 -2.93 32.97 42.38
CA LEU A 692 -1.96 32.08 43.00
C LEU A 692 -0.58 32.75 43.15
N ARG A 693 -0.14 33.53 42.16
CA ARG A 693 1.12 34.29 42.23
C ARG A 693 1.08 35.40 43.28
N VAL A 694 -0.08 36.06 43.45
CA VAL A 694 -0.27 37.04 44.54
C VAL A 694 -0.22 36.37 45.91
N LEU A 695 -0.73 35.13 46.01
CA LEU A 695 -0.68 34.31 47.22
C LEU A 695 0.71 33.69 47.51
N GLY A 696 1.72 34.00 46.70
CA GLY A 696 3.11 33.59 46.94
C GLY A 696 3.59 32.38 46.13
N PHE A 697 2.80 31.83 45.20
CA PHE A 697 3.26 30.74 44.33
C PHE A 697 4.32 31.22 43.33
N HIS A 698 5.36 30.42 43.17
CA HIS A 698 6.45 30.65 42.23
C HIS A 698 6.01 30.37 40.79
N ARG A 699 6.71 30.97 39.82
CA ARG A 699 6.43 30.79 38.39
C ARG A 699 6.50 29.32 37.96
N SER A 700 7.40 28.54 38.56
CA SER A 700 7.55 27.09 38.32
C SER A 700 6.35 26.29 38.83
N GLU A 701 5.78 26.66 39.97
CA GLU A 701 4.62 25.98 40.56
C GLU A 701 3.36 26.23 39.71
N VAL A 702 3.21 27.45 39.20
CA VAL A 702 2.11 27.81 38.27
C VAL A 702 2.27 27.10 36.93
N ALA A 703 3.50 27.04 36.40
CA ALA A 703 3.79 26.28 35.18
C ALA A 703 3.56 24.78 35.37
N TYR A 704 3.89 24.23 36.54
CA TYR A 704 3.63 22.82 36.88
C TYR A 704 2.15 22.47 36.82
N ILE A 705 1.26 23.35 37.30
CA ILE A 705 -0.19 23.11 37.24
C ILE A 705 -0.67 23.07 35.78
N LEU A 706 -0.23 24.02 34.94
CA LEU A 706 -0.67 24.09 33.54
C LEU A 706 -0.08 22.96 32.68
N LEU A 707 1.23 22.75 32.76
CA LEU A 707 1.93 21.75 31.97
C LEU A 707 1.63 20.34 32.48
N GLY A 708 1.42 20.17 33.79
CA GLY A 708 1.06 18.90 34.41
C GLY A 708 -0.28 18.37 33.92
N GLU A 709 -1.30 19.22 33.73
CA GLU A 709 -2.57 18.80 33.12
C GLU A 709 -2.37 18.21 31.72
N MET A 710 -1.61 18.91 30.88
CA MET A 710 -1.37 18.46 29.51
C MET A 710 -0.44 17.25 29.45
N ALA A 711 0.48 17.11 30.40
CA ALA A 711 1.28 15.91 30.57
C ALA A 711 0.40 14.70 30.93
N VAL A 712 -0.55 14.85 31.85
CA VAL A 712 -1.51 13.79 32.21
C VAL A 712 -2.38 13.41 31.02
N LEU A 713 -2.94 14.39 30.30
CA LEU A 713 -3.75 14.10 29.11
C LEU A 713 -2.94 13.40 28.01
N THR A 714 -1.69 13.83 27.78
CA THR A 714 -0.80 13.19 26.80
C THR A 714 -0.45 11.77 27.24
N LEU A 715 -0.16 11.54 28.52
CA LEU A 715 0.18 10.24 29.07
C LEU A 715 -0.98 9.25 28.96
N ILE A 716 -2.23 9.71 29.11
CA ILE A 716 -3.43 8.89 28.89
C ILE A 716 -3.67 8.67 27.38
N ALA A 717 -3.40 9.68 26.56
CA ALA A 717 -3.61 9.62 25.12
C ALA A 717 -2.66 8.68 24.40
N ILE A 718 -1.44 8.46 24.91
CA ILE A 718 -0.45 7.58 24.28
C ILE A 718 -0.95 6.12 24.27
N PRO A 719 -1.28 5.45 25.41
CA PRO A 719 -1.83 4.10 25.39
C PRO A 719 -3.11 3.97 24.57
N LEU A 720 -4.02 4.93 24.68
CA LEU A 720 -5.24 4.93 23.87
C LEU A 720 -4.93 5.09 22.38
N GLY A 721 -3.94 5.91 22.04
CA GLY A 721 -3.43 6.11 20.68
C GLY A 721 -2.78 4.86 20.12
N MET A 722 -2.07 4.10 20.95
CA MET A 722 -1.53 2.79 20.58
C MET A 722 -2.65 1.78 20.30
N MET A 723 -3.71 1.76 21.09
CA MET A 723 -4.89 0.92 20.85
C MET A 723 -5.61 1.29 19.56
N ILE A 724 -5.87 2.59 19.34
CA ILE A 724 -6.51 3.10 18.12
C ILE A 724 -5.61 2.83 16.90
N GLY A 725 -4.31 3.05 17.02
CA GLY A 725 -3.32 2.80 15.97
C GLY A 725 -3.24 1.33 15.60
N TYR A 726 -3.27 0.43 16.59
CA TYR A 726 -3.37 -1.01 16.33
C TYR A 726 -4.65 -1.36 15.57
N GLY A 727 -5.81 -0.82 16.00
CA GLY A 727 -7.09 -1.03 15.31
C GLY A 727 -7.10 -0.47 13.89
N LEU A 728 -6.49 0.71 13.67
CA LEU A 728 -6.36 1.32 12.35
C LEU A 728 -5.45 0.48 11.44
N CYS A 729 -4.31 0.03 11.93
CA CYS A 729 -3.42 -0.88 11.19
C CYS A 729 -4.12 -2.22 10.89
N ALA A 730 -4.88 -2.78 11.83
CA ALA A 730 -5.64 -4.00 11.63
C ALA A 730 -6.70 -3.84 10.52
N PHE A 731 -7.41 -2.71 10.53
CA PHE A 731 -8.40 -2.39 9.50
C PHE A 731 -7.75 -2.20 8.13
N LEU A 732 -6.60 -1.51 8.06
CA LEU A 732 -5.85 -1.35 6.81
C LEU A 732 -5.30 -2.67 6.29
N ALA A 733 -4.74 -3.51 7.16
CA ALA A 733 -4.26 -4.86 6.81
C ALA A 733 -5.37 -5.67 6.14
N PHE A 734 -6.56 -5.69 6.75
CA PHE A 734 -7.73 -6.38 6.20
C PHE A 734 -8.18 -5.79 4.85
N GLN A 735 -8.18 -4.46 4.71
CA GLN A 735 -8.58 -3.81 3.45
C GLN A 735 -7.55 -3.97 2.33
N PHE A 736 -6.30 -4.26 2.67
CA PHE A 736 -5.20 -4.42 1.70
C PHE A 736 -4.95 -5.89 1.32
N ASP A 737 -5.57 -6.83 2.02
CA ASP A 737 -5.51 -8.25 1.69
C ASP A 737 -6.06 -8.50 0.27
N SER A 738 -5.31 -9.28 -0.51
CA SER A 738 -5.66 -9.66 -1.87
C SER A 738 -5.28 -11.11 -2.15
N ASP A 739 -5.69 -11.62 -3.31
CA ASP A 739 -5.30 -12.95 -3.79
C ASP A 739 -3.81 -13.07 -4.13
N LEU A 740 -3.11 -11.93 -4.28
CA LEU A 740 -1.67 -11.90 -4.58
C LEU A 740 -0.84 -11.94 -3.30
N TYR A 741 -1.27 -11.19 -2.27
CA TYR A 741 -0.57 -11.09 -1.00
C TYR A 741 -1.52 -10.76 0.15
N ARG A 742 -1.13 -11.23 1.33
CA ARG A 742 -1.79 -11.01 2.61
C ARG A 742 -0.87 -10.18 3.50
N ILE A 743 -1.41 -9.14 4.11
CA ILE A 743 -0.62 -8.22 4.93
C ILE A 743 -0.75 -8.61 6.40
N PRO A 744 0.29 -9.18 7.03
CA PRO A 744 0.22 -9.54 8.44
C PRO A 744 0.25 -8.31 9.33
N LEU A 745 -0.57 -8.32 10.39
CA LEU A 745 -0.56 -7.28 11.41
C LEU A 745 0.63 -7.44 12.37
N VAL A 746 1.79 -6.91 11.98
CA VAL A 746 3.01 -6.95 12.79
C VAL A 746 3.49 -5.54 13.11
N LEU A 747 3.29 -5.14 14.36
CA LEU A 747 3.75 -3.87 14.91
C LEU A 747 4.86 -4.15 15.93
N GLY A 748 6.10 -3.84 15.55
CA GLY A 748 7.25 -3.95 16.45
C GLY A 748 7.27 -2.86 17.52
N LEU A 749 7.96 -3.10 18.63
CA LEU A 749 8.12 -2.13 19.73
C LEU A 749 8.67 -0.77 19.24
N LYS A 750 9.49 -0.78 18.18
CA LYS A 750 10.02 0.43 17.54
C LYS A 750 8.92 1.37 17.04
N VAL A 751 7.84 0.84 16.45
CA VAL A 751 6.73 1.65 15.92
C VAL A 751 5.97 2.33 17.07
N TYR A 752 5.69 1.59 18.14
CA TYR A 752 5.06 2.13 19.35
C TYR A 752 5.93 3.20 20.02
N ALA A 753 7.23 2.91 20.20
CA ALA A 753 8.17 3.83 20.82
C ALA A 753 8.34 5.10 19.98
N PHE A 754 8.47 4.97 18.66
CA PHE A 754 8.61 6.10 17.75
C PHE A 754 7.36 7.01 17.79
N ALA A 755 6.16 6.45 17.66
CA ALA A 755 4.92 7.23 17.74
C ALA A 755 4.78 7.94 19.10
N ALA A 756 5.11 7.26 20.21
CA ALA A 756 5.11 7.88 21.54
C ALA A 756 6.14 9.01 21.66
N LEU A 757 7.36 8.82 21.15
CA LEU A 757 8.43 9.81 21.18
C LEU A 757 8.06 11.06 20.37
N VAL A 758 7.46 10.91 19.19
CA VAL A 758 7.04 12.06 18.38
C VAL A 758 5.90 12.83 19.06
N VAL A 759 4.94 12.13 19.68
CA VAL A 759 3.88 12.77 20.47
C VAL A 759 4.45 13.51 21.69
N ILE A 760 5.34 12.88 22.46
CA ILE A 760 6.01 13.51 23.60
C ILE A 760 6.82 14.72 23.13
N GLY A 761 7.61 14.58 22.06
CA GLY A 761 8.39 15.66 21.46
C GLY A 761 7.51 16.84 21.04
N SER A 762 6.39 16.56 20.36
CA SER A 762 5.40 17.58 19.98
C SER A 762 4.80 18.29 21.20
N SER A 763 4.51 17.55 22.26
CA SER A 763 4.03 18.10 23.52
C SER A 763 5.07 18.97 24.23
N VAL A 764 6.34 18.54 24.25
CA VAL A 764 7.45 19.32 24.82
C VAL A 764 7.67 20.61 24.03
N ILE A 765 7.69 20.55 22.70
CA ILE A 765 7.83 21.74 21.84
C ILE A 765 6.68 22.74 22.13
N SER A 766 5.45 22.23 22.22
CA SER A 766 4.28 23.06 22.56
C SER A 766 4.39 23.69 23.95
N ALA A 767 4.84 22.92 24.94
CA ALA A 767 5.07 23.37 26.31
C ALA A 767 6.13 24.48 26.37
N LEU A 768 7.27 24.30 25.70
CA LEU A 768 8.35 25.29 25.64
C LEU A 768 7.89 26.61 25.02
N MET A 769 7.09 26.57 23.95
CA MET A 769 6.54 27.78 23.34
C MET A 769 5.61 28.55 24.29
N ILE A 770 4.84 27.84 25.11
CA ILE A 770 3.89 28.47 26.04
C ILE A 770 4.60 28.95 27.30
N TRP A 771 5.59 28.22 27.79
CA TRP A 771 6.41 28.64 28.92
C TRP A 771 7.12 29.97 28.66
N ARG A 772 7.66 30.19 27.45
CA ARG A 772 8.24 31.49 27.05
C ARG A 772 7.20 32.63 27.10
N ASN A 773 5.95 32.37 26.73
CA ASN A 773 4.89 33.37 26.82
C ASN A 773 4.49 33.69 28.27
N LEU A 774 4.53 32.71 29.18
CA LEU A 774 4.27 32.90 30.60
C LEU A 774 5.31 33.81 31.29
N ALA A 775 6.55 33.82 30.81
CA ALA A 775 7.62 34.65 31.37
C ALA A 775 7.36 36.17 31.23
N HIS A 776 6.54 36.57 30.26
CA HIS A 776 6.22 37.97 29.93
C HIS A 776 4.82 38.41 30.36
N LEU A 777 4.10 37.63 31.18
CA LEU A 777 2.77 38.02 31.67
C LEU A 777 2.87 39.18 32.68
N ASP A 778 2.32 40.33 32.29
CA ASP A 778 2.18 41.51 33.14
C ASP A 778 1.03 41.31 34.14
N MET A 779 1.39 40.96 35.37
CA MET A 779 0.46 40.65 36.47
C MET A 779 -0.39 41.86 36.88
N VAL A 780 0.12 43.07 36.65
CA VAL A 780 -0.57 44.31 37.06
C VAL A 780 -1.74 44.61 36.12
N ALA A 781 -1.65 44.24 34.84
CA ALA A 781 -2.72 44.41 33.87
C ALA A 781 -3.89 43.42 34.08
N VAL A 782 -3.59 42.18 34.48
CA VAL A 782 -4.61 41.11 34.65
C VAL A 782 -5.52 41.37 35.86
N LEU A 783 -5.01 42.02 36.91
CA LEU A 783 -5.79 42.38 38.10
C LEU A 783 -6.49 43.74 37.98
N LYS A 784 -6.15 44.56 36.97
CA LYS A 784 -6.70 45.91 36.77
C LYS A 784 -8.01 45.97 35.97
N THR A 785 -8.55 44.85 35.49
CA THR A 785 -9.84 44.85 34.77
C THR A 785 -11.02 44.91 35.76
N LYS A 786 -11.37 46.17 36.05
CA LYS A 786 -12.62 46.79 36.54
C LYS A 786 -13.73 45.92 37.14
N GLU A 787 -14.10 46.29 38.36
CA GLU A 787 -15.49 46.29 38.87
C GLU A 787 -16.47 46.97 37.89
#